data_AF-A0A928SHW4-F1
#
_entry.id   AF-A0A928SHW4-F1
#
_cell.length_a   1.000
_cell.length_b   1.000
_cell.length_c   1.000
_cell.angle_alpha   90.00
_cell.angle_beta   90.00
_cell.angle_gamma   90.00
#
_symmetry.space_group_name_H-M   'P 1'
#
loop_
_entity.id
_entity.type
_entity.pdbx_description
1 polymer ?
#
loop_
_entity_poly.entity_id
_entity_poly.type
_entity_poly.pdbx_seq_one_letter_code
_entity_poly.pdbx_strand_id
1 'polypeptide(L)'
;MPGEDKLLHLQGVYNTLYNATTRPDFRFVVSRYFIDEWVPLLGPSLAWLVVGLRQQCFWNRRRDWCIVDKATLSRETALDERTIERCFKKPYSSWFVIEISHRYQYRTQIGKKVRDKNRYQLLLDEPLSPRHQLGLAALIRELAPADAEPLTATLSALDTLVAMPHLTDKISYTGPIPDDLPRRSVLEIVADTLGLDLTRLGADARLVKLDQRCAELYNLIVQPNKIHVGWQYFRLEWVRLLGHALAWVVIYLRRHCYWDEASGELRDTLSLYKKELAAAINQTPRNLANLMDNPYAAFFFTTPGADEAATGSEPRNKPTLYRVRMVDEPLTPADQEQVAQTLRQRVQADYYGQNSENGQLNLFPILDRLSNRQNFAYGQVPEKMPSSEPKESRLENDSVEKMPQHDGAAIGKNAANLKDSSQILSELEKIQEQPIQSAAVTKSSALATVLDDLSIQEPARSKLLANPDMTVVRVGAWFLYAETQTNLTDPQAYVIKRLLANDPPPAEFVAFARLDDATWSLFETTAAALREGQPLSTAIPSELIETFVSWADIYANLEPIETRYLLAQPLSAQLQAEQGQLDSQPIAASGDPARDLARNLWSDALAHLQRQMTKQTFDTWLKPTEVLDYRDREFVIDAKSAFAKDWLENRLIKTIEAALTSVAGEPIRVRFALPEQVG
;
A
#
# COMPACT_ATOMS: atom_id res chain seq x y z
N MET A 1 -35.71 -17.91 -3.67
CA MET A 1 -36.19 -16.89 -4.62
C MET A 1 -37.12 -15.96 -3.87
N PRO A 2 -36.90 -14.63 -3.85
CA PRO A 2 -35.64 -13.87 -3.93
C PRO A 2 -35.14 -13.48 -2.50
N GLY A 3 -34.06 -12.75 -2.27
CA GLY A 3 -32.98 -12.33 -3.18
C GLY A 3 -31.98 -11.36 -2.52
N GLU A 4 -30.75 -11.36 -3.06
CA GLU A 4 -29.72 -10.30 -3.06
C GLU A 4 -29.25 -9.69 -1.71
N ASP A 5 -28.10 -10.19 -1.22
CA ASP A 5 -27.25 -9.51 -0.25
C ASP A 5 -26.73 -8.16 -0.80
N LYS A 6 -27.16 -7.06 -0.18
CA LYS A 6 -26.62 -5.72 -0.47
C LYS A 6 -25.31 -5.48 0.26
N LEU A 7 -24.21 -5.89 -0.37
CA LEU A 7 -22.86 -5.44 -0.01
C LEU A 7 -22.78 -3.91 -0.07
N LEU A 8 -22.55 -3.27 1.08
CA LEU A 8 -22.38 -1.83 1.18
C LEU A 8 -21.01 -1.40 0.65
N HIS A 9 -20.93 -1.19 -0.66
CA HIS A 9 -19.75 -0.63 -1.32
C HIS A 9 -19.56 0.85 -0.93
N LEU A 10 -18.64 1.10 0.02
CA LEU A 10 -18.18 2.45 0.35
C LEU A 10 -17.37 3.03 -0.82
N GLN A 11 -18.07 3.77 -1.67
CA GLN A 11 -17.52 4.39 -2.87
C GLN A 11 -17.22 5.87 -2.62
N GLY A 12 -16.08 6.36 -3.13
CA GLY A 12 -15.74 7.77 -3.04
C GLY A 12 -16.78 8.63 -3.75
N VAL A 13 -17.39 9.56 -3.04
CA VAL A 13 -18.35 10.51 -3.63
C VAL A 13 -17.57 11.65 -4.28
N TYR A 14 -17.62 11.71 -5.61
CA TYR A 14 -16.96 12.75 -6.39
C TYR A 14 -17.98 13.76 -6.92
N ASN A 15 -17.76 15.05 -6.67
CA ASN A 15 -18.68 16.14 -7.06
C ASN A 15 -18.74 16.39 -8.58
N THR A 16 -17.91 15.73 -9.38
CA THR A 16 -17.90 15.83 -10.85
C THR A 16 -17.70 14.46 -11.49
N LEU A 17 -18.31 14.23 -12.66
CA LEU A 17 -18.06 13.03 -13.46
C LEU A 17 -16.60 12.91 -13.87
N TYR A 18 -15.95 14.06 -14.13
CA TYR A 18 -14.51 14.13 -14.37
C TYR A 18 -13.72 13.46 -13.24
N ASN A 19 -13.91 13.85 -11.98
CA ASN A 19 -13.21 13.26 -10.84
C ASN A 19 -13.61 11.80 -10.59
N ALA A 20 -14.86 11.42 -10.87
CA ALA A 20 -15.32 10.04 -10.77
C ALA A 20 -14.60 9.09 -11.76
N THR A 21 -14.32 9.58 -12.96
CA THR A 21 -13.57 8.82 -13.98
C THR A 21 -12.06 8.87 -13.75
N THR A 22 -11.48 10.05 -13.53
CA THR A 22 -10.02 10.24 -13.44
C THR A 22 -9.41 9.83 -12.10
N ARG A 23 -10.21 9.87 -11.02
CA ARG A 23 -9.85 9.45 -9.66
C ARG A 23 -8.51 10.03 -9.16
N PRO A 24 -8.45 11.36 -8.92
CA PRO A 24 -7.22 12.05 -8.52
C PRO A 24 -6.69 11.68 -7.12
N ASP A 25 -7.45 10.90 -6.35
CA ASP A 25 -7.02 10.18 -5.13
C ASP A 25 -6.08 9.01 -5.43
N PHE A 26 -6.33 8.30 -6.54
CA PHE A 26 -5.69 7.02 -6.82
C PHE A 26 -4.40 7.23 -7.61
N ARG A 27 -3.30 7.42 -6.87
CA ARG A 27 -2.00 7.86 -7.40
C ARG A 27 -0.98 6.72 -7.54
N PHE A 28 0.01 6.93 -8.40
CA PHE A 28 1.27 6.18 -8.44
C PHE A 28 2.44 7.15 -8.23
N VAL A 29 3.58 6.64 -7.73
CA VAL A 29 4.79 7.43 -7.47
C VAL A 29 6.00 6.80 -8.15
N VAL A 30 6.92 7.65 -8.60
CA VAL A 30 8.21 7.29 -9.20
C VAL A 30 9.25 8.28 -8.70
N SER A 31 10.44 7.84 -8.30
CA SER A 31 11.49 8.78 -7.88
C SER A 31 11.97 9.65 -9.06
N ARG A 32 12.40 10.87 -8.76
CA ARG A 32 13.06 11.76 -9.72
C ARG A 32 14.30 11.10 -10.31
N TYR A 33 15.07 10.42 -9.45
CA TYR A 33 16.26 9.66 -9.80
C TYR A 33 15.98 8.53 -10.80
N PHE A 34 14.86 7.79 -10.66
CA PHE A 34 14.49 6.77 -11.64
C PHE A 34 14.15 7.37 -13.01
N ILE A 35 13.50 8.54 -13.05
CA ILE A 35 13.22 9.25 -14.31
C ILE A 35 14.52 9.73 -14.98
N ASP A 36 15.46 10.26 -14.21
CA ASP A 36 16.70 10.85 -14.72
C ASP A 36 17.79 9.82 -15.07
N GLU A 37 17.91 8.75 -14.29
CA GLU A 37 18.97 7.73 -14.45
C GLU A 37 18.48 6.46 -15.13
N TRP A 38 17.31 5.96 -14.74
CA TRP A 38 16.90 4.59 -15.07
C TRP A 38 16.02 4.50 -16.31
N VAL A 39 15.16 5.48 -16.59
CA VAL A 39 14.41 5.53 -17.87
C VAL A 39 15.36 5.59 -19.09
N PRO A 40 16.47 6.35 -19.10
CA PRO A 40 17.47 6.30 -20.17
C PRO A 40 18.19 4.95 -20.36
N LEU A 41 18.30 4.12 -19.31
CA LEU A 41 19.03 2.85 -19.34
C LEU A 41 18.12 1.64 -19.59
N LEU A 42 17.01 1.53 -18.86
CA LEU A 42 16.00 0.48 -19.02
C LEU A 42 15.25 0.64 -20.35
N GLY A 43 15.04 1.89 -20.77
CA GLY A 43 14.15 2.28 -21.84
C GLY A 43 12.66 2.08 -21.51
N PRO A 44 11.75 2.71 -22.29
CA PRO A 44 10.36 2.94 -21.89
C PRO A 44 9.59 1.70 -21.42
N SER A 45 9.72 0.58 -22.13
CA SER A 45 8.98 -0.65 -21.84
C SER A 45 9.41 -1.31 -20.52
N LEU A 46 10.71 -1.44 -20.26
CA LEU A 46 11.18 -2.05 -19.00
C LEU A 46 10.94 -1.10 -17.82
N ALA A 47 11.07 0.21 -18.02
CA ALA A 47 10.71 1.19 -17.01
C ALA A 47 9.22 1.08 -16.59
N TRP A 48 8.29 0.98 -17.55
CA TRP A 48 6.87 0.76 -17.23
C TRP A 48 6.59 -0.61 -16.59
N LEU A 49 7.34 -1.66 -16.95
CA LEU A 49 7.24 -2.98 -16.32
C LEU A 49 7.68 -2.95 -14.85
N VAL A 50 8.78 -2.26 -14.53
CA VAL A 50 9.26 -2.06 -13.15
C VAL A 50 8.24 -1.25 -12.34
N VAL A 51 7.72 -0.14 -12.89
CA VAL A 51 6.64 0.63 -12.25
C VAL A 51 5.41 -0.24 -11.99
N GLY A 52 4.97 -1.03 -12.97
CA GLY A 52 3.82 -1.92 -12.82
C GLY A 52 4.00 -3.00 -11.75
N LEU A 53 5.17 -3.63 -11.70
CA LEU A 53 5.50 -4.63 -10.67
C LEU A 53 5.61 -4.00 -9.27
N ARG A 54 6.19 -2.79 -9.14
CA ARG A 54 6.18 -2.04 -7.88
C ARG A 54 4.77 -1.65 -7.42
N GLN A 55 3.84 -1.36 -8.34
CA GLN A 55 2.42 -1.14 -7.99
C GLN A 55 1.73 -2.44 -7.52
N GLN A 56 2.03 -3.59 -8.13
CA GLN A 56 1.55 -4.90 -7.65
C GLN A 56 2.11 -5.25 -6.26
N CYS A 57 3.37 -4.90 -5.98
CA CYS A 57 3.98 -5.00 -4.64
C CYS A 57 3.31 -4.07 -3.63
N PHE A 58 3.03 -2.82 -4.01
CA PHE A 58 2.30 -1.84 -3.18
C PHE A 58 0.93 -2.38 -2.76
N TRP A 59 0.13 -2.88 -3.71
CA TRP A 59 -1.18 -3.47 -3.42
C TRP A 59 -1.09 -4.78 -2.60
N ASN A 60 0.01 -5.55 -2.72
CA ASN A 60 0.30 -6.69 -1.85
C ASN A 60 0.84 -6.27 -0.46
N ARG A 61 0.10 -5.38 0.23
CA ARG A 61 0.48 -4.81 1.55
C ARG A 61 1.91 -4.24 1.60
N ARG A 62 2.39 -3.64 0.50
CA ARG A 62 3.75 -3.09 0.33
C ARG A 62 4.90 -4.08 0.55
N ARG A 63 4.68 -5.38 0.33
CA ARG A 63 5.73 -6.41 0.38
C ARG A 63 6.75 -6.23 -0.75
N ASP A 64 7.95 -6.76 -0.59
CA ASP A 64 9.02 -6.82 -1.60
C ASP A 64 8.71 -7.78 -2.75
N TRP A 65 7.61 -8.52 -2.69
CA TRP A 65 7.16 -9.43 -3.74
C TRP A 65 5.68 -9.28 -4.08
N CYS A 66 5.31 -9.72 -5.28
CA CYS A 66 3.91 -9.83 -5.74
C CYS A 66 3.68 -11.16 -6.46
N ILE A 67 2.41 -11.59 -6.58
CA ILE A 67 2.00 -12.78 -7.33
C ILE A 67 0.99 -12.38 -8.42
N VAL A 68 1.40 -12.43 -9.68
CA VAL A 68 0.62 -11.87 -10.80
C VAL A 68 0.85 -12.67 -12.10
N ASP A 69 -0.19 -12.75 -12.93
CA ASP A 69 -0.14 -13.33 -14.27
C ASP A 69 0.31 -12.31 -15.33
N LYS A 70 0.86 -12.82 -16.45
CA LYS A 70 1.33 -11.99 -17.56
C LYS A 70 0.19 -11.18 -18.20
N ALA A 71 -1.02 -11.72 -18.29
CA ALA A 71 -2.17 -11.02 -18.84
C ALA A 71 -2.54 -9.78 -18.01
N THR A 72 -2.45 -9.85 -16.68
CA THR A 72 -2.67 -8.71 -15.78
C THR A 72 -1.52 -7.70 -15.84
N LEU A 73 -0.25 -8.14 -15.88
CA LEU A 73 0.87 -7.23 -16.14
C LEU A 73 0.72 -6.53 -17.49
N SER A 74 0.37 -7.25 -18.55
CA SER A 74 0.14 -6.73 -19.90
C SER A 74 -0.94 -5.63 -19.89
N ARG A 75 -2.11 -5.94 -19.31
CA ARG A 75 -3.24 -5.01 -19.14
C ARG A 75 -2.84 -3.70 -18.46
N GLU A 76 -1.98 -3.75 -17.45
CA GLU A 76 -1.65 -2.61 -16.58
C GLU A 76 -0.31 -1.93 -16.88
N THR A 77 0.43 -2.42 -17.87
CA THR A 77 1.69 -1.79 -18.35
C THR A 77 1.59 -1.36 -19.82
N ALA A 78 0.50 -1.73 -20.51
CA ALA A 78 0.29 -1.63 -21.97
C ALA A 78 1.27 -2.46 -22.83
N LEU A 79 2.06 -3.35 -22.22
CA LEU A 79 3.02 -4.21 -22.91
C LEU A 79 2.36 -5.50 -23.39
N ASP A 80 2.72 -6.01 -24.56
CA ASP A 80 2.39 -7.39 -24.95
C ASP A 80 3.25 -8.42 -24.18
N GLU A 81 2.76 -9.65 -24.03
CA GLU A 81 3.46 -10.67 -23.23
C GLU A 81 4.87 -11.03 -23.76
N ARG A 82 5.11 -10.92 -25.08
CA ARG A 82 6.44 -11.19 -25.66
C ARG A 82 7.39 -10.02 -25.38
N THR A 83 6.90 -8.78 -25.36
CA THR A 83 7.69 -7.64 -24.90
C THR A 83 7.97 -7.72 -23.40
N ILE A 84 7.05 -8.21 -22.57
CA ILE A 84 7.30 -8.49 -21.15
C ILE A 84 8.45 -9.52 -21.00
N GLU A 85 8.39 -10.66 -21.71
CA GLU A 85 9.48 -11.66 -21.72
C GLU A 85 10.81 -11.11 -22.22
N ARG A 86 10.78 -10.23 -23.24
CA ARG A 86 11.96 -9.55 -23.76
C ARG A 86 12.53 -8.52 -22.77
N CYS A 87 11.69 -7.86 -21.98
CA CYS A 87 12.13 -6.90 -20.96
C CYS A 87 12.87 -7.61 -19.82
N PHE A 88 12.38 -8.76 -19.35
CA PHE A 88 13.10 -9.57 -18.34
C PHE A 88 14.46 -10.12 -18.82
N LYS A 89 14.75 -10.07 -20.13
CA LYS A 89 16.03 -10.49 -20.73
C LYS A 89 16.97 -9.31 -21.05
N LYS A 90 16.56 -8.06 -20.75
CA LYS A 90 17.44 -6.89 -20.94
C LYS A 90 18.49 -6.78 -19.84
N PRO A 91 19.64 -6.12 -20.10
CA PRO A 91 20.49 -5.55 -19.07
C PRO A 91 19.69 -4.76 -18.03
N TYR A 92 20.18 -4.75 -16.79
CA TYR A 92 19.58 -4.08 -15.63
C TYR A 92 18.19 -4.56 -15.19
N SER A 93 17.49 -5.45 -15.91
CA SER A 93 16.20 -5.99 -15.42
C SER A 93 16.36 -6.74 -14.09
N SER A 94 17.48 -7.44 -13.90
CA SER A 94 17.85 -8.15 -12.66
C SER A 94 18.24 -7.22 -11.50
N TRP A 95 18.46 -5.93 -11.76
CA TRP A 95 18.75 -4.95 -10.71
C TRP A 95 17.46 -4.51 -9.99
N PHE A 96 16.31 -4.64 -10.65
CA PHE A 96 14.99 -4.30 -10.11
C PHE A 96 14.14 -5.53 -9.78
N VAL A 97 14.25 -6.61 -10.56
CA VAL A 97 13.51 -7.85 -10.38
C VAL A 97 14.50 -8.93 -9.97
N ILE A 98 14.55 -9.18 -8.66
CA ILE A 98 15.56 -10.03 -8.01
C ILE A 98 15.32 -11.52 -8.31
N GLU A 99 14.06 -11.96 -8.27
CA GLU A 99 13.68 -13.36 -8.50
C GLU A 99 12.32 -13.46 -9.21
N ILE A 100 12.12 -14.54 -9.99
CA ILE A 100 10.86 -14.82 -10.71
C ILE A 100 10.44 -16.28 -10.51
N SER A 101 9.95 -16.64 -9.32
CA SER A 101 9.52 -18.00 -8.99
C SER A 101 8.29 -18.41 -9.81
N HIS A 102 8.41 -19.51 -10.56
CA HIS A 102 7.32 -20.03 -11.40
C HIS A 102 6.43 -20.99 -10.61
N ARG A 103 5.23 -20.54 -10.21
CA ARG A 103 4.25 -21.41 -9.52
C ARG A 103 3.53 -22.32 -10.51
N TYR A 104 3.17 -23.52 -10.03
CA TYR A 104 2.40 -24.51 -10.78
C TYR A 104 1.38 -25.17 -9.85
N GLN A 105 0.15 -25.32 -10.31
CA GLN A 105 -0.92 -26.03 -9.60
C GLN A 105 -1.31 -27.29 -10.36
N TYR A 106 -1.55 -28.39 -9.67
CA TYR A 106 -2.07 -29.61 -10.30
C TYR A 106 -3.59 -29.54 -10.37
N ARG A 107 -4.14 -29.41 -11.59
CA ARG A 107 -5.60 -29.43 -11.80
C ARG A 107 -6.07 -30.86 -11.96
N THR A 108 -6.58 -31.44 -10.87
CA THR A 108 -7.15 -32.80 -10.80
C THR A 108 -8.18 -33.05 -11.91
N GLN A 109 -9.09 -32.10 -12.14
CA GLN A 109 -10.09 -32.12 -13.22
C GLN A 109 -9.53 -32.30 -14.64
N ILE A 110 -8.24 -32.03 -14.86
CA ILE A 110 -7.57 -32.08 -16.17
C ILE A 110 -6.39 -33.09 -16.15
N GLY A 111 -6.10 -33.70 -14.99
CA GLY A 111 -4.96 -34.62 -14.79
C GLY A 111 -3.58 -33.99 -15.02
N LYS A 112 -3.46 -32.65 -14.99
CA LYS A 112 -2.25 -31.93 -15.47
C LYS A 112 -1.77 -30.84 -14.51
N LYS A 113 -0.45 -30.71 -14.42
CA LYS A 113 0.25 -29.60 -13.76
C LYS A 113 0.22 -28.37 -14.68
N VAL A 114 -0.58 -27.37 -14.31
CA VAL A 114 -0.77 -26.12 -15.05
C VAL A 114 0.08 -25.02 -14.42
N ARG A 115 0.68 -24.15 -15.23
CA ARG A 115 1.40 -22.97 -14.75
C ARG A 115 0.42 -21.97 -14.14
N ASP A 116 0.71 -21.53 -12.93
CA ASP A 116 -0.06 -20.54 -12.18
C ASP A 116 0.59 -19.14 -12.32
N LYS A 117 0.05 -18.14 -11.62
CA LYS A 117 0.67 -16.81 -11.48
C LYS A 117 2.13 -16.93 -11.01
N ASN A 118 3.01 -16.16 -11.63
CA ASN A 118 4.41 -16.11 -11.19
C ASN A 118 4.49 -15.29 -9.89
N ARG A 119 5.41 -15.67 -9.01
CA ARG A 119 5.91 -14.75 -7.98
C ARG A 119 7.02 -13.91 -8.61
N TYR A 120 7.05 -12.62 -8.27
CA TYR A 120 8.14 -11.71 -8.61
C TYR A 120 8.62 -11.09 -7.31
N GLN A 121 9.93 -11.15 -7.03
CA GLN A 121 10.57 -10.39 -5.95
C GLN A 121 11.28 -9.18 -6.57
N LEU A 122 11.19 -8.02 -5.92
CA LEU A 122 11.66 -6.75 -6.43
C LEU A 122 12.48 -5.96 -5.40
N LEU A 123 13.42 -5.17 -5.91
CA LEU A 123 14.03 -4.10 -5.14
C LEU A 123 13.04 -2.92 -5.10
N LEU A 124 12.53 -2.64 -3.90
CA LEU A 124 11.61 -1.52 -3.67
C LEU A 124 12.35 -0.17 -3.77
N ASP A 125 13.56 -0.11 -3.21
CA ASP A 125 14.47 1.03 -3.33
C ASP A 125 15.01 1.21 -4.76
N GLU A 126 15.56 2.39 -5.05
CA GLU A 126 16.24 2.64 -6.32
C GLU A 126 17.71 2.21 -6.22
N PRO A 127 18.19 1.27 -7.06
CA PRO A 127 19.62 0.99 -7.11
C PRO A 127 20.39 2.19 -7.65
N LEU A 128 21.64 2.40 -7.22
CA LEU A 128 22.49 3.42 -7.83
C LEU A 128 22.72 3.07 -9.31
N SER A 129 22.69 4.08 -10.18
CA SER A 129 22.93 3.87 -11.62
C SER A 129 24.38 3.43 -11.88
N PRO A 130 24.65 2.65 -12.94
CA PRO A 130 25.99 2.16 -13.25
C PRO A 130 27.06 3.26 -13.26
N ARG A 131 26.73 4.43 -13.80
CA ARG A 131 27.60 5.62 -13.78
C ARG A 131 27.87 6.14 -12.37
N HIS A 132 26.85 6.20 -11.50
CA HIS A 132 27.03 6.62 -10.11
C HIS A 132 27.74 5.55 -9.26
N GLN A 133 27.56 4.25 -9.52
CA GLN A 133 28.39 3.21 -8.86
C GLN A 133 29.87 3.39 -9.20
N LEU A 134 30.21 3.53 -10.49
CA LEU A 134 31.59 3.67 -10.96
C LEU A 134 32.24 5.00 -10.53
N GLY A 135 31.51 6.11 -10.63
CA GLY A 135 32.00 7.43 -10.22
C GLY A 135 32.17 7.55 -8.71
N LEU A 136 31.26 6.96 -7.91
CA LEU A 136 31.43 6.90 -6.45
C LEU A 136 32.65 6.06 -6.07
N ALA A 137 32.83 4.88 -6.66
CA ALA A 137 34.01 4.04 -6.43
C ALA A 137 35.32 4.75 -6.83
N ALA A 138 35.31 5.55 -7.91
CA ALA A 138 36.48 6.35 -8.30
C ALA A 138 36.78 7.45 -7.28
N LEU A 139 35.78 8.23 -6.87
CA LEU A 139 35.94 9.35 -5.95
C LEU A 139 36.30 8.88 -4.52
N ILE A 140 35.83 7.71 -4.08
CA ILE A 140 36.27 7.09 -2.82
C ILE A 140 37.77 6.80 -2.83
N ARG A 141 38.33 6.30 -3.96
CA ARG A 141 39.79 6.05 -4.08
C ARG A 141 40.63 7.32 -4.11
N GLU A 142 40.06 8.44 -4.55
CA GLU A 142 40.73 9.75 -4.54
C GLU A 142 40.75 10.37 -3.13
N LEU A 143 39.69 10.15 -2.33
CA LEU A 143 39.51 10.76 -1.01
C LEU A 143 40.03 9.91 0.17
N ALA A 144 40.24 8.61 -0.01
CA ALA A 144 40.69 7.73 1.06
C ALA A 144 42.20 7.93 1.38
N PRO A 145 42.58 8.30 2.62
CA PRO A 145 43.98 8.48 2.98
C PRO A 145 44.75 7.15 2.96
N ALA A 146 45.80 7.08 2.13
CA ALA A 146 46.54 5.86 1.83
C ALA A 146 47.26 5.22 3.03
N ASP A 147 47.72 6.03 3.99
CA ASP A 147 48.50 5.57 5.15
C ASP A 147 47.64 5.22 6.38
N ALA A 148 46.32 5.21 6.25
CA ALA A 148 45.38 5.02 7.37
C ALA A 148 44.78 3.61 7.45
N GLU A 149 44.36 3.23 8.66
CA GLU A 149 43.63 1.98 8.90
C GLU A 149 42.32 1.95 8.07
N PRO A 150 42.01 0.87 7.32
CA PRO A 150 40.98 0.91 6.27
C PRO A 150 39.60 1.40 6.68
N LEU A 151 39.08 1.02 7.86
CA LEU A 151 37.77 1.50 8.32
C LEU A 151 37.80 2.97 8.74
N THR A 152 38.93 3.45 9.30
CA THR A 152 39.17 4.87 9.57
C THR A 152 39.28 5.68 8.26
N ALA A 153 40.04 5.18 7.28
CA ALA A 153 40.17 5.79 5.96
C ALA A 153 38.80 5.91 5.27
N THR A 154 38.02 4.83 5.32
CA THR A 154 36.65 4.76 4.81
C THR A 154 35.73 5.80 5.44
N LEU A 155 35.70 5.87 6.78
CA LEU A 155 34.83 6.81 7.49
C LEU A 155 35.22 8.27 7.21
N SER A 156 36.52 8.56 7.06
CA SER A 156 37.02 9.89 6.67
C SER A 156 36.58 10.27 5.25
N ALA A 157 36.67 9.34 4.28
CA ALA A 157 36.20 9.56 2.92
C ALA A 157 34.67 9.76 2.89
N LEU A 158 33.91 8.99 3.66
CA LEU A 158 32.45 9.11 3.75
C LEU A 158 31.99 10.40 4.42
N ASP A 159 32.59 10.82 5.55
CA ASP A 159 32.30 12.12 6.17
C ASP A 159 32.58 13.27 5.18
N THR A 160 33.63 13.16 4.36
CA THR A 160 33.95 14.12 3.29
C THR A 160 32.93 14.12 2.15
N LEU A 161 32.48 12.94 1.72
CA LEU A 161 31.48 12.78 0.65
C LEU A 161 30.08 13.27 1.06
N VAL A 162 29.67 13.01 2.30
CA VAL A 162 28.37 13.49 2.84
C VAL A 162 28.35 15.03 2.96
N ALA A 163 29.50 15.66 3.21
CA ALA A 163 29.65 17.12 3.21
C ALA A 163 29.83 17.74 1.80
N MET A 164 29.88 16.93 0.73
CA MET A 164 30.33 17.41 -0.58
C MET A 164 29.21 18.09 -1.40
N PRO A 165 29.35 19.39 -1.76
CA PRO A 165 28.39 20.05 -2.64
C PRO A 165 28.48 19.48 -4.07
N HIS A 166 27.34 19.39 -4.74
CA HIS A 166 27.22 18.86 -6.11
C HIS A 166 27.75 17.42 -6.28
N LEU A 167 27.61 16.58 -5.24
CA LEU A 167 28.07 15.19 -5.24
C LEU A 167 27.61 14.40 -6.48
N THR A 168 26.31 14.45 -6.82
CA THR A 168 25.74 13.70 -7.96
C THR A 168 26.39 14.08 -9.30
N ASP A 169 26.75 15.36 -9.46
CA ASP A 169 27.45 15.87 -10.64
C ASP A 169 28.91 15.40 -10.67
N LYS A 170 29.54 15.21 -9.50
CA LYS A 170 30.92 14.72 -9.36
C LYS A 170 31.05 13.20 -9.56
N ILE A 171 30.07 12.41 -9.12
CA ILE A 171 30.03 10.95 -9.36
C ILE A 171 29.40 10.58 -10.71
N SER A 172 29.07 11.55 -11.56
CA SER A 172 28.52 11.35 -12.90
C SER A 172 29.58 10.84 -13.90
N TYR A 173 30.04 9.59 -13.74
CA TYR A 173 31.02 8.96 -14.62
C TYR A 173 30.54 8.92 -16.09
N THR A 174 31.41 9.32 -17.01
CA THR A 174 31.12 9.44 -18.46
C THR A 174 31.93 8.47 -19.33
N GLY A 175 32.72 7.57 -18.73
CA GLY A 175 33.52 6.58 -19.45
C GLY A 175 32.73 5.33 -19.86
N PRO A 176 33.39 4.33 -20.46
CA PRO A 176 32.76 3.05 -20.77
C PRO A 176 32.30 2.33 -19.50
N ILE A 177 31.09 1.77 -19.54
CA ILE A 177 30.47 0.98 -18.46
C ILE A 177 30.65 -0.51 -18.82
N PRO A 178 31.13 -1.38 -17.91
CA PRO A 178 31.22 -2.82 -18.17
C PRO A 178 29.84 -3.47 -18.37
N ASP A 179 29.71 -4.36 -19.36
CA ASP A 179 28.46 -5.08 -19.67
C ASP A 179 28.03 -6.04 -18.54
N ASP A 180 28.99 -6.50 -17.74
CA ASP A 180 28.84 -7.47 -16.64
C ASP A 180 28.77 -6.82 -15.24
N LEU A 181 28.73 -5.48 -15.17
CA LEU A 181 28.71 -4.75 -13.90
C LEU A 181 27.56 -5.25 -12.99
N PRO A 182 27.82 -5.67 -11.74
CA PRO A 182 26.77 -6.07 -10.81
C PRO A 182 26.09 -4.86 -10.16
N ARG A 183 24.83 -5.05 -9.75
CA ARG A 183 24.17 -4.16 -8.79
C ARG A 183 24.95 -4.21 -7.47
N ARG A 184 25.21 -3.04 -6.87
CA ARG A 184 25.78 -2.90 -5.53
C ARG A 184 25.05 -1.84 -4.73
N SER A 185 24.90 -2.07 -3.43
CA SER A 185 24.56 -1.04 -2.44
C SER A 185 25.75 -0.10 -2.18
N VAL A 186 25.51 1.05 -1.55
CA VAL A 186 26.59 1.96 -1.15
C VAL A 186 27.60 1.29 -0.22
N LEU A 187 27.14 0.44 0.70
CA LEU A 187 28.01 -0.30 1.62
C LEU A 187 28.93 -1.28 0.88
N GLU A 188 28.40 -2.05 -0.08
CA GLU A 188 29.22 -2.95 -0.91
C GLU A 188 30.18 -2.17 -1.81
N ILE A 189 29.77 -1.05 -2.42
CA ILE A 189 30.66 -0.20 -3.24
C ILE A 189 31.84 0.28 -2.41
N VAL A 190 31.58 0.77 -1.21
CA VAL A 190 32.60 1.27 -0.28
C VAL A 190 33.54 0.14 0.15
N ALA A 191 32.99 -1.02 0.53
CA ALA A 191 33.76 -2.16 1.00
C ALA A 191 34.65 -2.78 -0.12
N ASP A 192 34.08 -3.04 -1.30
CA ASP A 192 34.80 -3.51 -2.49
C ASP A 192 35.91 -2.52 -2.90
N THR A 193 35.67 -1.22 -2.75
CA THR A 193 36.60 -0.17 -3.17
C THR A 193 37.82 -0.01 -2.26
N LEU A 194 37.65 -0.20 -0.95
CA LEU A 194 38.69 0.00 0.06
C LEU A 194 39.17 -1.30 0.72
N GLY A 195 38.76 -2.46 0.20
CA GLY A 195 39.20 -3.77 0.68
C GLY A 195 38.69 -4.14 2.07
N LEU A 196 37.53 -3.62 2.49
CA LEU A 196 36.96 -3.95 3.80
C LEU A 196 36.34 -5.35 3.78
N ASP A 197 36.97 -6.29 4.47
CA ASP A 197 36.33 -7.56 4.81
C ASP A 197 35.30 -7.34 5.93
N LEU A 198 34.07 -7.02 5.53
CA LEU A 198 32.94 -6.77 6.45
C LEU A 198 32.67 -7.94 7.40
N THR A 199 33.01 -9.18 7.02
CA THR A 199 32.81 -10.37 7.88
C THR A 199 33.75 -10.35 9.09
N ARG A 200 34.98 -9.86 8.92
CA ARG A 200 35.97 -9.72 10.01
C ARG A 200 35.69 -8.51 10.90
N LEU A 201 34.96 -7.52 10.40
CA LEU A 201 34.64 -6.28 11.11
C LEU A 201 33.38 -6.38 11.97
N GLY A 202 32.63 -7.49 11.95
CA GLY A 202 31.29 -7.61 12.54
C GLY A 202 31.13 -7.19 14.02
N ALA A 203 32.21 -7.23 14.81
CA ALA A 203 32.23 -6.80 16.21
C ALA A 203 32.69 -5.34 16.45
N ASP A 204 33.08 -4.61 15.41
CA ASP A 204 33.54 -3.22 15.52
C ASP A 204 32.33 -2.25 15.58
N ALA A 205 32.18 -1.54 16.70
CA ALA A 205 31.12 -0.56 16.92
C ALA A 205 31.06 0.54 15.84
N ARG A 206 32.19 0.81 15.16
CA ARG A 206 32.27 1.78 14.04
C ARG A 206 31.46 1.34 12.82
N LEU A 207 31.09 0.06 12.68
CA LEU A 207 30.21 -0.41 11.60
C LEU A 207 28.82 0.26 11.63
N VAL A 208 28.31 0.67 12.79
CA VAL A 208 27.03 1.40 12.88
C VAL A 208 27.16 2.79 12.26
N LYS A 209 28.29 3.47 12.47
CA LYS A 209 28.59 4.75 11.79
C LYS A 209 28.79 4.55 10.29
N LEU A 210 29.46 3.47 9.88
CA LEU A 210 29.65 3.13 8.46
C LEU A 210 28.30 2.98 7.75
N ASP A 211 27.42 2.14 8.27
CA ASP A 211 26.08 1.89 7.75
C ASP A 211 25.25 3.18 7.67
N GLN A 212 25.23 3.97 8.75
CA GLN A 212 24.57 5.28 8.77
C GLN A 212 25.11 6.21 7.67
N ARG A 213 26.43 6.33 7.49
CA ARG A 213 27.01 7.18 6.44
C ARG A 213 26.75 6.65 5.04
N CYS A 214 26.71 5.33 4.83
CA CYS A 214 26.30 4.74 3.57
C CYS A 214 24.83 5.04 3.25
N ALA A 215 23.94 5.03 4.25
CA ALA A 215 22.53 5.40 4.09
C ALA A 215 22.31 6.91 3.86
N GLU A 216 23.04 7.78 4.57
CA GLU A 216 23.04 9.23 4.33
C GLU A 216 23.52 9.54 2.90
N LEU A 217 24.63 8.93 2.47
CA LEU A 217 25.20 9.10 1.14
C LEU A 217 24.26 8.59 0.04
N TYR A 218 23.62 7.44 0.25
CA TYR A 218 22.55 6.93 -0.63
C TYR A 218 21.42 7.96 -0.79
N ASN A 219 20.92 8.49 0.32
CA ASN A 219 19.83 9.47 0.32
C ASN A 219 20.23 10.80 -0.33
N LEU A 220 21.48 11.24 -0.22
CA LEU A 220 22.00 12.43 -0.92
C LEU A 220 22.08 12.23 -2.45
N ILE A 221 22.38 11.02 -2.92
CA ILE A 221 22.49 10.70 -4.36
C ILE A 221 21.12 10.47 -4.99
N VAL A 222 20.30 9.60 -4.38
CA VAL A 222 18.99 9.16 -4.91
C VAL A 222 17.88 10.16 -4.59
N GLN A 223 17.95 10.85 -3.45
CA GLN A 223 16.98 11.85 -3.02
C GLN A 223 15.53 11.31 -3.08
N PRO A 224 15.22 10.20 -2.36
CA PRO A 224 13.96 9.46 -2.52
C PRO A 224 12.70 10.25 -2.14
N ASN A 225 12.85 11.38 -1.45
CA ASN A 225 11.78 12.34 -1.20
C ASN A 225 11.39 13.17 -2.44
N LYS A 226 12.26 13.30 -3.44
CA LYS A 226 11.96 13.95 -4.72
C LYS A 226 11.29 12.94 -5.64
N ILE A 227 9.95 12.97 -5.67
CA ILE A 227 9.12 12.06 -6.47
C ILE A 227 8.33 12.81 -7.54
N HIS A 228 8.05 12.12 -8.65
CA HIS A 228 6.92 12.43 -9.51
C HIS A 228 5.69 11.66 -9.00
N VAL A 229 4.55 12.35 -8.94
CA VAL A 229 3.26 11.78 -8.56
C VAL A 229 2.33 11.87 -9.77
N GLY A 230 1.85 10.73 -10.26
CA GLY A 230 0.91 10.64 -11.38
C GLY A 230 -0.37 9.95 -10.97
N TRP A 231 -1.47 10.16 -11.71
CA TRP A 231 -2.74 9.48 -11.43
C TRP A 231 -2.72 8.09 -12.08
N GLN A 232 -3.28 7.06 -11.41
CA GLN A 232 -3.33 5.70 -11.98
C GLN A 232 -4.14 5.65 -13.27
N TYR A 233 -5.09 6.57 -13.45
CA TYR A 233 -5.81 6.78 -14.71
C TYR A 233 -4.85 7.08 -15.89
N PHE A 234 -3.82 7.91 -15.70
CA PHE A 234 -2.78 8.12 -16.70
C PHE A 234 -2.02 6.82 -17.01
N ARG A 235 -1.59 6.11 -15.95
CA ARG A 235 -0.85 4.84 -16.11
C ARG A 235 -1.66 3.76 -16.83
N LEU A 236 -2.94 3.62 -16.52
CA LEU A 236 -3.77 2.51 -16.99
C LEU A 236 -4.37 2.77 -18.38
N GLU A 237 -4.79 4.01 -18.66
CA GLU A 237 -5.48 4.37 -19.91
C GLU A 237 -4.61 5.20 -20.85
N TRP A 238 -4.00 6.30 -20.39
CA TRP A 238 -3.19 7.14 -21.29
C TRP A 238 -1.91 6.48 -21.79
N VAL A 239 -1.22 5.64 -20.99
CA VAL A 239 -0.03 4.90 -21.48
C VAL A 239 -0.36 3.99 -22.67
N ARG A 240 -1.60 3.50 -22.80
CA ARG A 240 -2.06 2.71 -23.96
C ARG A 240 -2.18 3.58 -25.23
N LEU A 241 -2.71 4.80 -25.08
CA LEU A 241 -2.98 5.72 -26.19
C LEU A 241 -1.73 6.48 -26.65
N LEU A 242 -0.91 6.94 -25.70
CA LEU A 242 0.37 7.59 -25.97
C LEU A 242 1.43 6.58 -26.42
N GLY A 243 1.38 5.37 -25.87
CA GLY A 243 2.46 4.39 -25.93
C GLY A 243 3.58 4.71 -24.93
N HIS A 244 4.28 3.66 -24.51
CA HIS A 244 5.30 3.64 -23.45
C HIS A 244 6.29 4.83 -23.49
N ALA A 245 6.80 5.17 -24.68
CA ALA A 245 7.84 6.18 -24.85
C ALA A 245 7.31 7.61 -24.71
N LEU A 246 6.20 7.93 -25.37
CA LEU A 246 5.56 9.25 -25.29
C LEU A 246 5.00 9.51 -23.88
N ALA A 247 4.51 8.49 -23.19
CA ALA A 247 4.12 8.62 -21.79
C ALA A 247 5.29 9.04 -20.86
N TRP A 248 6.52 8.58 -21.14
CA TRP A 248 7.70 9.09 -20.45
C TRP A 248 8.13 10.49 -20.90
N VAL A 249 7.85 10.92 -22.14
CA VAL A 249 8.00 12.35 -22.54
C VAL A 249 7.13 13.23 -21.65
N VAL A 250 5.85 12.88 -21.48
CA VAL A 250 4.91 13.63 -20.63
C VAL A 250 5.42 13.72 -19.19
N ILE A 251 5.84 12.59 -18.60
CA ILE A 251 6.39 12.57 -17.23
C ILE A 251 7.68 13.41 -17.12
N TYR A 252 8.59 13.30 -18.09
CA TYR A 252 9.87 14.04 -18.09
C TYR A 252 9.66 15.56 -18.22
N LEU A 253 8.76 15.99 -19.10
CA LEU A 253 8.37 17.39 -19.25
C LEU A 253 7.70 17.91 -17.98
N ARG A 254 6.73 17.18 -17.41
CA ARG A 254 6.07 17.52 -16.13
C ARG A 254 7.06 17.59 -14.96
N ARG A 255 8.11 16.75 -14.92
CA ARG A 255 9.17 16.75 -13.88
C ARG A 255 10.05 18.02 -13.90
N HIS A 256 10.16 18.68 -15.05
CA HIS A 256 10.94 19.92 -15.23
C HIS A 256 10.10 21.19 -15.13
N CYS A 257 8.78 21.06 -15.16
CA CYS A 257 7.81 22.10 -14.86
C CYS A 257 7.40 22.02 -13.38
N TYR A 258 6.73 23.05 -12.87
CA TYR A 258 6.10 22.97 -11.54
C TYR A 258 4.87 23.89 -11.45
N TRP A 259 4.02 23.57 -10.49
CA TRP A 259 3.05 24.50 -9.91
C TRP A 259 3.29 24.47 -8.41
N ASP A 260 3.52 25.63 -7.80
CA ASP A 260 3.57 25.77 -6.36
C ASP A 260 2.18 26.14 -5.85
N GLU A 261 1.56 25.22 -5.11
CA GLU A 261 0.22 25.41 -4.52
C GLU A 261 0.21 26.51 -3.44
N ALA A 262 1.36 26.87 -2.85
CA ALA A 262 1.45 27.86 -1.77
C ALA A 262 1.63 29.30 -2.26
N SER A 263 2.44 29.54 -3.31
CA SER A 263 2.59 30.86 -3.94
C SER A 263 1.67 31.09 -5.14
N GLY A 264 1.12 30.02 -5.72
CA GLY A 264 0.42 30.05 -7.00
C GLY A 264 1.33 30.09 -8.22
N GLU A 265 2.66 30.08 -8.06
CA GLU A 265 3.61 30.15 -9.18
C GLU A 265 3.49 28.92 -10.10
N LEU A 266 3.08 29.15 -11.35
CA LEU A 266 3.01 28.13 -12.39
C LEU A 266 4.13 28.34 -13.40
N ARG A 267 5.04 27.36 -13.48
CA ARG A 267 6.05 27.25 -14.53
C ARG A 267 5.68 26.09 -15.45
N ASP A 268 4.86 26.39 -16.47
CA ASP A 268 4.36 25.44 -17.48
C ASP A 268 5.28 25.30 -18.71
N THR A 269 6.24 26.22 -18.91
CA THR A 269 7.11 26.23 -20.10
C THR A 269 8.53 25.73 -19.87
N LEU A 270 9.06 24.98 -20.85
CA LEU A 270 10.40 24.42 -20.85
C LEU A 270 11.01 24.40 -22.27
N SER A 271 12.27 24.82 -22.41
CA SER A 271 13.01 24.73 -23.67
C SER A 271 14.08 23.64 -23.60
N LEU A 272 14.09 22.69 -24.55
CA LEU A 272 15.04 21.57 -24.61
C LEU A 272 15.53 21.33 -26.04
N TYR A 273 16.74 20.79 -26.23
CA TYR A 273 17.13 20.27 -27.55
C TYR A 273 16.49 18.89 -27.80
N LYS A 274 16.02 18.65 -29.03
CA LYS A 274 15.42 17.37 -29.46
C LYS A 274 16.33 16.15 -29.25
N LYS A 275 17.64 16.35 -29.12
CA LYS A 275 18.62 15.29 -28.77
C LYS A 275 18.55 14.90 -27.29
N GLU A 276 18.45 15.88 -26.40
CA GLU A 276 18.41 15.69 -24.95
C GLU A 276 17.12 14.98 -24.54
N LEU A 277 15.98 15.47 -25.03
CA LEU A 277 14.67 14.86 -24.79
C LEU A 277 14.58 13.43 -25.33
N ALA A 278 15.23 13.13 -26.46
CA ALA A 278 15.29 11.77 -26.99
C ALA A 278 16.16 10.86 -26.11
N ALA A 279 17.35 11.31 -25.70
CA ALA A 279 18.25 10.57 -24.82
C ALA A 279 17.60 10.26 -23.45
N ALA A 280 16.89 11.23 -22.87
CA ALA A 280 16.19 11.11 -21.59
C ALA A 280 15.16 9.97 -21.54
N ILE A 281 14.67 9.48 -22.69
CA ILE A 281 13.73 8.37 -22.79
C ILE A 281 14.26 7.19 -23.64
N ASN A 282 15.59 7.04 -23.75
CA ASN A 282 16.25 5.96 -24.50
C ASN A 282 15.82 5.90 -25.99
N GLN A 283 15.54 7.05 -26.62
CA GLN A 283 15.11 7.15 -28.02
C GLN A 283 16.15 7.83 -28.91
N THR A 284 16.06 7.56 -30.22
CA THR A 284 16.76 8.37 -31.23
C THR A 284 15.96 9.65 -31.54
N PRO A 285 16.60 10.76 -31.94
CA PRO A 285 15.88 11.97 -32.36
C PRO A 285 14.92 11.76 -33.54
N ARG A 286 15.16 10.72 -34.36
CA ARG A 286 14.25 10.28 -35.42
C ARG A 286 13.01 9.60 -34.84
N ASN A 287 13.17 8.64 -33.93
CA ASN A 287 12.00 7.99 -33.32
C ASN A 287 11.21 8.95 -32.43
N LEU A 288 11.88 9.91 -31.78
CA LEU A 288 11.18 11.01 -31.08
C LEU A 288 10.33 11.85 -32.04
N ALA A 289 10.72 12.08 -33.29
CA ALA A 289 9.84 12.74 -34.26
C ALA A 289 8.54 11.94 -34.45
N ASN A 290 8.66 10.66 -34.81
CA ASN A 290 7.53 9.75 -35.02
C ASN A 290 6.60 9.62 -33.79
N LEU A 291 7.14 9.78 -32.56
CA LEU A 291 6.37 9.73 -31.32
C LEU A 291 5.55 11.01 -31.08
N MET A 292 6.04 12.16 -31.56
CA MET A 292 5.36 13.46 -31.41
C MET A 292 4.23 13.61 -32.43
N ASP A 293 4.26 12.85 -33.52
CA ASP A 293 3.16 12.74 -34.51
C ASP A 293 1.92 11.99 -33.96
N ASN A 294 1.95 11.49 -32.72
CA ASN A 294 0.80 10.87 -32.06
C ASN A 294 -0.28 11.94 -31.78
N PRO A 295 -1.53 11.77 -32.27
CA PRO A 295 -2.59 12.77 -32.13
C PRO A 295 -2.95 13.11 -30.67
N TYR A 296 -2.57 12.26 -29.71
CA TYR A 296 -2.83 12.47 -28.29
C TYR A 296 -1.77 13.32 -27.58
N ALA A 297 -0.63 13.61 -28.19
CA ALA A 297 0.43 14.44 -27.59
C ALA A 297 -0.08 15.84 -27.19
N ALA A 298 -0.93 16.43 -28.03
CA ALA A 298 -1.50 17.76 -27.85
C ALA A 298 -2.38 17.92 -26.58
N PHE A 299 -2.86 16.83 -25.97
CA PHE A 299 -3.59 16.89 -24.71
C PHE A 299 -2.68 17.22 -23.50
N PHE A 300 -1.37 16.99 -23.64
CA PHE A 300 -0.38 17.07 -22.56
C PHE A 300 0.61 18.21 -22.72
N PHE A 301 0.96 18.57 -23.95
CA PHE A 301 1.84 19.69 -24.23
C PHE A 301 1.61 20.24 -25.64
N THR A 302 1.99 21.49 -25.86
CA THR A 302 2.05 22.14 -27.17
C THR A 302 3.44 22.71 -27.42
N THR A 303 3.78 22.93 -28.70
CA THR A 303 5.05 23.57 -29.12
C THR A 303 4.76 24.90 -29.81
N PRO A 304 4.74 26.03 -29.09
CA PRO A 304 4.49 27.34 -29.68
C PRO A 304 5.51 27.67 -30.78
N GLY A 305 5.04 28.21 -31.91
CA GLY A 305 5.86 28.55 -33.08
C GLY A 305 6.06 27.43 -34.11
N ALA A 306 5.48 26.24 -33.91
CA ALA A 306 5.55 25.14 -34.89
C ALA A 306 4.96 25.50 -36.26
N ASP A 307 3.93 26.34 -36.31
CA ASP A 307 3.30 26.79 -37.56
C ASP A 307 4.15 27.80 -38.34
N GLU A 308 4.95 28.63 -37.64
CA GLU A 308 5.92 29.53 -38.29
C GLU A 308 7.04 28.72 -38.96
N ALA A 309 7.51 27.66 -38.29
CA ALA A 309 8.50 26.72 -38.80
C ALA A 309 8.03 25.96 -40.06
N ALA A 310 6.72 25.85 -40.32
CA ALA A 310 6.20 25.22 -41.54
C ALA A 310 6.40 26.08 -42.81
N THR A 311 6.71 27.38 -42.67
CA THR A 311 6.83 28.33 -43.80
C THR A 311 8.27 28.79 -44.09
N GLY A 312 9.23 28.41 -43.26
CA GLY A 312 10.64 28.79 -43.42
C GLY A 312 11.60 27.64 -43.12
N SER A 313 12.77 27.64 -43.77
CA SER A 313 13.79 26.60 -43.56
C SER A 313 14.39 26.71 -42.14
N GLU A 314 13.93 25.87 -41.21
CA GLU A 314 14.44 25.86 -39.84
C GLU A 314 15.96 25.64 -39.79
N PRO A 315 16.72 26.47 -39.04
CA PRO A 315 18.10 26.17 -38.75
C PRO A 315 18.18 24.94 -37.84
N ARG A 316 18.63 23.82 -38.40
CA ARG A 316 18.90 22.56 -37.68
C ARG A 316 19.66 22.85 -36.37
N ASN A 317 19.11 22.37 -35.25
CA ASN A 317 19.67 22.48 -33.88
C ASN A 317 19.41 23.81 -33.13
N LYS A 318 18.18 24.36 -33.22
CA LYS A 318 17.59 25.18 -32.13
C LYS A 318 16.98 24.29 -31.02
N PRO A 319 16.83 24.79 -29.78
CA PRO A 319 15.99 24.15 -28.78
C PRO A 319 14.50 24.37 -29.09
N THR A 320 13.66 23.40 -28.77
CA THR A 320 12.20 23.46 -28.92
C THR A 320 11.58 23.91 -27.61
N LEU A 321 10.67 24.89 -27.68
CA LEU A 321 9.85 25.33 -26.54
C LEU A 321 8.62 24.42 -26.42
N TYR A 322 8.40 23.89 -25.22
CA TYR A 322 7.22 23.13 -24.83
C TYR A 322 6.43 23.93 -23.79
N ARG A 323 5.10 23.98 -23.93
CA ARG A 323 4.13 24.39 -22.91
C ARG A 323 3.41 23.14 -22.43
N VAL A 324 3.38 22.88 -21.13
CA VAL A 324 3.03 21.58 -20.53
C VAL A 324 1.81 21.70 -19.62
N ARG A 325 0.88 20.74 -19.72
CA ARG A 325 -0.33 20.67 -18.90
C ARG A 325 -0.03 20.10 -17.51
N MET A 326 -0.06 20.97 -16.51
CA MET A 326 0.34 20.67 -15.12
C MET A 326 -0.83 20.46 -14.15
N VAL A 327 -1.96 21.15 -14.32
CA VAL A 327 -3.01 21.26 -13.30
C VAL A 327 -3.94 20.05 -13.24
N ASP A 328 -4.30 19.48 -14.38
CA ASP A 328 -5.31 18.43 -14.49
C ASP A 328 -4.90 17.33 -15.49
N GLU A 329 -5.41 16.11 -15.27
CA GLU A 329 -5.22 15.00 -16.19
C GLU A 329 -6.37 15.00 -17.21
N PRO A 330 -6.13 15.18 -18.53
CA PRO A 330 -7.19 15.20 -19.52
C PRO A 330 -7.95 13.86 -19.54
N LEU A 331 -9.25 13.86 -19.82
CA LEU A 331 -10.00 12.63 -20.10
C LEU A 331 -9.56 12.05 -21.45
N THR A 332 -9.49 10.72 -21.59
CA THR A 332 -9.31 10.08 -22.91
C THR A 332 -10.50 10.41 -23.83
N PRO A 333 -10.37 10.34 -25.17
CA PRO A 333 -11.50 10.60 -26.06
C PRO A 333 -12.72 9.71 -25.80
N ALA A 334 -12.50 8.44 -25.42
CA ALA A 334 -13.57 7.51 -25.07
C ALA A 334 -14.27 7.92 -23.77
N ASP A 335 -13.50 8.35 -22.76
CA ASP A 335 -14.06 8.85 -21.49
C ASP A 335 -14.76 10.20 -21.66
N GLN A 336 -14.26 11.08 -22.54
CA GLN A 336 -14.94 12.32 -22.92
C GLN A 336 -16.30 12.02 -23.54
N GLU A 337 -16.37 11.06 -24.47
CA GLU A 337 -17.64 10.65 -25.07
C GLU A 337 -18.57 10.02 -24.02
N GLN A 338 -18.07 9.10 -23.19
CA GLN A 338 -18.85 8.46 -22.14
C GLN A 338 -19.41 9.48 -21.14
N VAL A 339 -18.60 10.44 -20.67
CA VAL A 339 -19.05 11.54 -19.80
C VAL A 339 -20.07 12.42 -20.52
N ALA A 340 -19.85 12.76 -21.80
CA ALA A 340 -20.79 13.57 -22.58
C ALA A 340 -22.13 12.86 -22.85
N GLN A 341 -22.13 11.57 -23.20
CA GLN A 341 -23.33 10.74 -23.33
C GLN A 341 -24.11 10.70 -22.01
N THR A 342 -23.39 10.49 -20.90
CA THR A 342 -23.96 10.42 -19.54
C THR A 342 -24.56 11.77 -19.10
N LEU A 343 -23.92 12.90 -19.44
CA LEU A 343 -24.47 14.23 -19.21
C LEU A 343 -25.73 14.49 -20.06
N ARG A 344 -25.73 14.09 -21.35
CA ARG A 344 -26.91 14.22 -22.22
C ARG A 344 -28.10 13.43 -21.68
N GLN A 345 -27.89 12.18 -21.25
CA GLN A 345 -28.93 11.35 -20.64
C GLN A 345 -29.52 11.99 -19.39
N ARG A 346 -28.69 12.65 -18.56
CA ARG A 346 -29.15 13.38 -17.37
C ARG A 346 -29.92 14.64 -17.69
N VAL A 347 -29.39 15.52 -18.54
CA VAL A 347 -30.09 16.74 -18.97
C VAL A 347 -31.43 16.39 -19.64
N GLN A 348 -31.52 15.27 -20.35
CA GLN A 348 -32.78 14.76 -20.90
C GLN A 348 -33.72 14.20 -19.82
N ALA A 349 -33.21 13.49 -18.81
CA ALA A 349 -34.02 13.01 -17.68
C ALA A 349 -34.59 14.16 -16.84
N ASP A 350 -33.77 15.16 -16.51
CA ASP A 350 -34.18 16.35 -15.77
C ASP A 350 -35.21 17.19 -16.56
N TYR A 351 -35.13 17.20 -17.90
CA TYR A 351 -36.14 17.82 -18.77
C TYR A 351 -37.52 17.17 -18.72
N TYR A 352 -37.61 15.91 -18.27
CA TYR A 352 -38.87 15.18 -18.06
C TYR A 352 -39.15 14.89 -16.57
N GLY A 353 -38.33 15.41 -15.65
CA GLY A 353 -38.33 15.07 -14.23
C GLY A 353 -38.21 16.28 -13.31
N GLN A 354 -39.29 17.06 -13.20
CA GLN A 354 -39.36 18.15 -12.22
C GLN A 354 -39.39 17.60 -10.78
N ASN A 355 -38.26 17.67 -10.07
CA ASN A 355 -38.22 17.72 -8.61
C ASN A 355 -37.94 19.17 -8.19
N SER A 356 -38.97 19.85 -7.68
CA SER A 356 -39.10 21.31 -7.74
C SER A 356 -38.58 22.11 -6.54
N GLU A 357 -37.91 21.49 -5.56
CA GLU A 357 -37.65 22.13 -4.27
C GLU A 357 -36.18 22.52 -3.97
N ASN A 358 -35.17 21.84 -4.56
CA ASN A 358 -33.78 21.99 -4.10
C ASN A 358 -32.76 22.53 -5.14
N GLY A 359 -33.06 22.46 -6.45
CA GLY A 359 -32.15 22.93 -7.51
C GLY A 359 -30.79 22.22 -7.63
N GLN A 360 -30.52 21.19 -6.83
CA GLN A 360 -29.25 20.44 -6.83
C GLN A 360 -29.32 19.23 -7.77
N LEU A 361 -28.37 19.16 -8.72
CA LEU A 361 -28.17 18.00 -9.59
C LEU A 361 -27.78 16.77 -8.78
N ASN A 362 -28.71 15.82 -8.63
CA ASN A 362 -28.57 14.70 -7.71
C ASN A 362 -27.75 13.55 -8.34
N LEU A 363 -26.42 13.61 -8.21
CA LEU A 363 -25.48 12.78 -9.00
C LEU A 363 -25.44 11.28 -8.63
N PHE A 364 -26.17 10.82 -7.61
CA PHE A 364 -26.03 9.49 -7.00
C PHE A 364 -26.18 8.25 -7.93
N PRO A 365 -27.09 8.18 -8.92
CA PRO A 365 -27.39 6.92 -9.62
C PRO A 365 -26.30 6.32 -10.54
N ILE A 366 -25.13 6.95 -10.69
CA ILE A 366 -24.10 6.51 -11.66
C ILE A 366 -23.14 5.45 -11.12
N LEU A 367 -22.90 5.46 -9.81
CA LEU A 367 -21.70 4.87 -9.23
C LEU A 367 -21.71 3.32 -9.25
N ASP A 368 -22.88 2.71 -9.36
CA ASP A 368 -23.18 1.28 -9.23
C ASP A 368 -22.66 0.37 -10.38
N ARG A 369 -21.94 0.92 -11.39
CA ARG A 369 -21.51 0.14 -12.58
C ARG A 369 -20.09 0.34 -13.08
N LEU A 370 -19.21 1.04 -12.37
CA LEU A 370 -17.80 1.23 -12.79
C LEU A 370 -16.80 0.91 -11.67
N SER A 371 -15.76 0.15 -12.04
CA SER A 371 -14.63 -0.29 -11.20
C SER A 371 -14.93 -1.32 -10.09
N ASN A 372 -15.07 -2.60 -10.48
CA ASN A 372 -14.80 -3.76 -9.60
C ASN A 372 -13.29 -3.94 -9.29
N ARG A 373 -12.62 -2.84 -8.93
CA ARG A 373 -11.23 -2.80 -8.44
C ARG A 373 -11.16 -1.84 -7.25
N GLN A 374 -10.58 -2.32 -6.16
CA GLN A 374 -10.69 -1.77 -4.82
C GLN A 374 -10.05 -0.37 -4.70
N ASN A 375 -10.70 0.48 -3.89
CA ASN A 375 -10.18 1.78 -3.49
C ASN A 375 -9.24 1.58 -2.29
N PHE A 376 -7.96 1.91 -2.45
CA PHE A 376 -7.00 1.91 -1.35
C PHE A 376 -6.61 3.35 -0.97
N ALA A 377 -6.98 3.75 0.24
CA ALA A 377 -6.68 5.07 0.77
C ALA A 377 -5.19 5.23 1.11
N TYR A 378 -4.68 6.45 1.00
CA TYR A 378 -3.39 6.85 1.58
C TYR A 378 -3.63 7.58 2.91
N GLY A 379 -2.69 7.43 3.85
CA GLY A 379 -2.76 8.02 5.19
C GLY A 379 -2.49 9.53 5.22
N GLN A 380 -2.75 10.14 6.39
CA GLN A 380 -2.58 11.56 6.63
C GLN A 380 -1.10 11.99 6.58
N VAL A 381 -0.85 13.18 6.05
CA VAL A 381 0.44 13.89 6.17
C VAL A 381 0.47 14.62 7.53
N PRO A 382 1.54 14.53 8.34
CA PRO A 382 1.59 15.24 9.62
C PRO A 382 1.73 16.76 9.46
N GLU A 383 0.88 17.51 10.17
CA GLU A 383 1.07 18.95 10.35
C GLU A 383 2.22 19.24 11.32
N LYS A 384 3.28 19.93 10.85
CA LYS A 384 3.99 21.06 11.50
C LYS A 384 5.43 21.20 11.00
N MET A 385 5.72 22.32 10.35
CA MET A 385 7.02 23.00 10.41
C MET A 385 6.81 24.52 10.49
N PRO A 386 7.79 25.29 11.02
CA PRO A 386 7.50 26.60 11.61
C PRO A 386 7.33 27.75 10.62
N SER A 387 6.60 28.77 11.05
CA SER A 387 6.33 30.01 10.32
C SER A 387 7.57 30.89 10.17
N SER A 388 7.76 31.47 8.98
CA SER A 388 8.69 32.58 8.73
C SER A 388 8.08 33.60 7.76
N GLU A 389 7.21 34.48 8.28
CA GLU A 389 6.91 35.75 7.60
C GLU A 389 8.18 36.64 7.59
N PRO A 390 8.31 37.57 6.63
CA PRO A 390 7.78 38.90 6.90
C PRO A 390 7.19 39.68 5.69
N LYS A 391 6.04 40.31 5.94
CA LYS A 391 5.61 41.65 5.48
C LYS A 391 5.30 41.91 4.00
N GLU A 392 3.98 42.05 3.78
CA GLU A 392 3.31 43.21 3.17
C GLU A 392 4.00 44.00 2.03
N SER A 393 3.29 44.09 0.90
CA SER A 393 3.11 45.38 0.23
C SER A 393 1.66 45.53 -0.25
N ARG A 394 1.08 46.72 -0.04
CA ARG A 394 -0.23 47.11 -0.60
C ARG A 394 -0.10 47.39 -2.09
N LEU A 395 -1.18 47.15 -2.84
CA LEU A 395 -1.67 48.07 -3.87
C LEU A 395 -3.20 47.89 -4.01
N GLU A 396 -3.89 48.90 -4.54
CA GLU A 396 -5.35 49.07 -4.39
C GLU A 396 -6.06 49.12 -5.76
N ASN A 397 -7.31 48.62 -5.79
CA ASN A 397 -8.37 48.96 -6.77
C ASN A 397 -8.15 48.61 -8.27
N ASP A 398 -9.14 48.62 -9.18
CA ASP A 398 -10.56 49.03 -9.09
C ASP A 398 -11.47 48.21 -10.05
N SER A 399 -12.80 48.36 -9.90
CA SER A 399 -13.89 48.22 -10.89
C SER A 399 -14.09 46.87 -11.64
N VAL A 400 -15.22 46.16 -11.52
CA VAL A 400 -16.66 46.45 -11.80
C VAL A 400 -17.08 46.20 -13.25
N GLU A 401 -17.96 45.22 -13.47
CA GLU A 401 -19.14 45.34 -14.35
C GLU A 401 -20.24 44.31 -13.96
N LYS A 402 -21.50 44.52 -14.37
CA LYS A 402 -22.66 43.84 -13.73
C LYS A 402 -23.93 43.71 -14.60
N MET A 403 -24.37 42.45 -14.84
CA MET A 403 -25.74 42.03 -15.25
C MET A 403 -26.25 42.53 -16.63
N PRO A 404 -27.27 41.86 -17.22
CA PRO A 404 -28.68 42.12 -16.88
C PRO A 404 -29.51 40.85 -16.55
N GLN A 405 -30.72 41.05 -16.03
CA GLN A 405 -31.80 40.05 -15.85
C GLN A 405 -32.91 40.26 -16.89
N HIS A 406 -33.85 39.31 -17.00
CA HIS A 406 -35.16 39.52 -17.64
C HIS A 406 -36.27 38.64 -17.03
N ASP A 407 -37.43 39.23 -16.77
CA ASP A 407 -38.71 38.59 -16.41
C ASP A 407 -39.43 38.04 -17.68
N GLY A 408 -40.55 37.29 -17.65
CA GLY A 408 -41.38 36.74 -16.57
C GLY A 408 -42.82 36.42 -17.05
N ALA A 409 -43.61 35.69 -16.23
CA ALA A 409 -45.00 35.24 -16.48
C ALA A 409 -45.18 34.16 -17.61
N ALA A 410 -46.27 33.40 -17.72
CA ALA A 410 -47.60 33.44 -17.08
C ALA A 410 -48.22 32.00 -16.90
N ILE A 411 -49.56 31.89 -16.84
CA ILE A 411 -50.41 30.68 -16.63
C ILE A 411 -50.53 30.28 -15.14
N GLY A 412 -51.69 29.86 -14.60
CA GLY A 412 -53.06 29.83 -15.13
C GLY A 412 -54.03 29.11 -14.17
N LYS A 413 -55.29 29.57 -14.05
CA LYS A 413 -56.26 29.07 -13.06
C LYS A 413 -57.00 27.81 -13.53
N ASN A 414 -57.30 26.88 -12.62
CA ASN A 414 -58.67 26.48 -12.27
C ASN A 414 -58.70 25.49 -11.07
N ALA A 415 -59.87 25.32 -10.46
CA ALA A 415 -60.09 24.51 -9.26
C ALA A 415 -61.50 23.86 -9.27
N ALA A 416 -61.78 23.07 -8.21
CA ALA A 416 -62.99 22.26 -7.98
C ALA A 416 -63.04 20.93 -8.77
N ASN A 417 -63.67 19.85 -8.28
CA ASN A 417 -64.54 19.71 -7.11
C ASN A 417 -64.50 18.27 -6.51
N LEU A 418 -65.30 18.01 -5.46
CA LEU A 418 -65.52 16.75 -4.72
C LEU A 418 -64.38 16.44 -3.71
N LYS A 419 -64.54 16.60 -2.38
CA LYS A 419 -65.51 16.04 -1.40
C LYS A 419 -65.39 14.52 -1.18
N ASP A 420 -64.54 14.11 -0.24
CA ASP A 420 -64.96 13.44 1.02
C ASP A 420 -63.76 13.08 1.95
N SER A 421 -62.96 14.08 2.32
CA SER A 421 -61.79 13.88 3.19
C SER A 421 -62.11 13.85 4.70
N SER A 422 -63.29 14.33 5.12
CA SER A 422 -63.61 14.56 6.53
C SER A 422 -64.15 13.33 7.28
N GLN A 423 -64.59 12.28 6.59
CA GLN A 423 -64.94 11.01 7.25
C GLN A 423 -63.72 10.12 7.46
N ILE A 424 -62.85 10.01 6.45
CA ILE A 424 -61.65 9.15 6.48
C ILE A 424 -60.72 9.51 7.65
N LEU A 425 -60.50 10.81 7.91
CA LEU A 425 -59.71 11.25 9.07
C LEU A 425 -60.31 10.81 10.42
N SER A 426 -61.64 10.83 10.55
CA SER A 426 -62.33 10.51 11.81
C SER A 426 -62.40 9.01 12.16
N GLU A 427 -62.12 8.12 11.20
CA GLU A 427 -61.94 6.69 11.45
C GLU A 427 -60.47 6.32 11.68
N LEU A 428 -59.53 6.97 10.99
CA LEU A 428 -58.09 6.77 11.20
C LEU A 428 -57.64 7.22 12.61
N GLU A 429 -58.20 8.31 13.14
CA GLU A 429 -57.93 8.79 14.51
C GLU A 429 -58.42 7.84 15.63
N LYS A 430 -59.17 6.78 15.32
CA LYS A 430 -59.72 5.83 16.31
C LYS A 430 -59.02 4.47 16.39
N ILE A 431 -57.96 4.25 15.59
CA ILE A 431 -57.30 2.94 15.48
C ILE A 431 -55.89 2.93 16.11
N GLN A 432 -55.39 4.06 16.63
CA GLN A 432 -54.03 4.15 17.21
C GLN A 432 -53.93 4.72 18.63
N GLU A 433 -54.83 4.32 19.55
CA GLU A 433 -54.55 4.38 20.98
C GLU A 433 -54.57 2.99 21.65
N GLN A 434 -53.46 2.68 22.32
CA GLN A 434 -53.12 1.46 23.08
C GLN A 434 -52.73 0.18 22.28
N PRO A 435 -51.55 -0.42 22.57
CA PRO A 435 -50.31 0.26 22.93
C PRO A 435 -49.07 -0.34 22.22
N ILE A 436 -48.49 0.36 21.23
CA ILE A 436 -47.17 0.00 20.66
C ILE A 436 -46.04 0.55 21.56
N GLN A 437 -45.99 0.12 22.82
CA GLN A 437 -44.92 0.51 23.77
C GLN A 437 -43.79 -0.54 23.89
N SER A 438 -43.93 -1.71 23.26
CA SER A 438 -43.02 -2.87 23.43
C SER A 438 -41.84 -2.97 22.45
N ALA A 439 -41.65 -1.99 21.55
CA ALA A 439 -40.58 -2.04 20.53
C ALA A 439 -39.61 -0.85 20.59
N ALA A 440 -40.12 0.40 20.58
CA ALA A 440 -39.30 1.60 20.62
C ALA A 440 -38.60 1.78 21.98
N VAL A 441 -39.35 1.59 23.08
CA VAL A 441 -38.83 1.62 24.45
C VAL A 441 -37.73 0.56 24.63
N THR A 442 -37.92 -0.63 24.08
CA THR A 442 -36.99 -1.76 24.18
C THR A 442 -35.66 -1.50 23.47
N LYS A 443 -35.68 -0.87 22.28
CA LYS A 443 -34.44 -0.44 21.59
C LYS A 443 -33.69 0.63 22.39
N SER A 444 -34.40 1.61 22.94
CA SER A 444 -33.80 2.67 23.76
C SER A 444 -33.22 2.11 25.07
N SER A 445 -33.94 1.18 25.71
CA SER A 445 -33.50 0.47 26.91
C SER A 445 -32.22 -0.34 26.67
N ALA A 446 -32.18 -1.19 25.65
CA ALA A 446 -31.02 -2.04 25.38
C ALA A 446 -29.77 -1.22 25.02
N LEU A 447 -29.92 -0.13 24.28
CA LEU A 447 -28.83 0.80 24.03
C LEU A 447 -28.38 1.53 25.30
N ALA A 448 -29.31 1.96 26.17
CA ALA A 448 -28.96 2.59 27.44
C ALA A 448 -28.17 1.65 28.36
N THR A 449 -28.63 0.41 28.56
CA THR A 449 -27.91 -0.61 29.34
C THR A 449 -26.48 -0.81 28.82
N VAL A 450 -26.30 -1.01 27.51
CA VAL A 450 -24.97 -1.22 26.93
C VAL A 450 -24.07 0.01 27.05
N LEU A 451 -24.61 1.24 26.96
CA LEU A 451 -23.83 2.46 27.23
C LEU A 451 -23.44 2.58 28.72
N ASP A 452 -24.29 2.12 29.64
CA ASP A 452 -24.05 2.13 31.08
C ASP A 452 -23.01 1.07 31.51
N ASP A 453 -23.11 -0.16 30.99
CA ASP A 453 -22.14 -1.24 31.20
C ASP A 453 -20.75 -0.83 30.70
N LEU A 454 -20.71 -0.18 29.52
CA LEU A 454 -19.50 0.38 28.93
C LEU A 454 -19.11 1.74 29.55
N SER A 455 -19.71 2.11 30.69
CA SER A 455 -19.38 3.24 31.56
C SER A 455 -19.43 4.63 30.90
N ILE A 456 -20.19 4.80 29.82
CA ILE A 456 -20.24 6.04 29.03
C ILE A 456 -21.10 7.10 29.73
N GLN A 457 -20.45 8.17 30.20
CA GLN A 457 -21.07 9.23 30.99
C GLN A 457 -21.65 10.38 30.14
N GLU A 458 -22.39 11.27 30.80
CA GLU A 458 -22.83 12.54 30.20
C GLU A 458 -21.66 13.53 30.00
N PRO A 459 -21.68 14.40 28.97
CA PRO A 459 -22.76 14.64 28.01
C PRO A 459 -22.68 13.78 26.73
N ALA A 460 -21.88 12.71 26.73
CA ALA A 460 -21.78 11.82 25.57
C ALA A 460 -23.01 10.90 25.46
N ARG A 461 -23.40 10.29 26.59
CA ARG A 461 -24.53 9.35 26.70
C ARG A 461 -25.83 9.90 26.11
N SER A 462 -26.31 11.08 26.52
CA SER A 462 -27.53 11.69 25.96
C SER A 462 -27.42 12.01 24.46
N LYS A 463 -26.23 12.37 23.95
CA LYS A 463 -26.02 12.60 22.51
C LYS A 463 -26.07 11.30 21.70
N LEU A 464 -25.59 10.20 22.26
CA LEU A 464 -25.64 8.88 21.63
C LEU A 464 -27.05 8.30 21.63
N LEU A 465 -27.79 8.45 22.72
CA LEU A 465 -29.21 8.06 22.83
C LEU A 465 -30.14 8.90 21.94
N ALA A 466 -29.76 10.13 21.60
CA ALA A 466 -30.51 11.00 20.69
C ALA A 466 -30.25 10.72 19.19
N ASN A 467 -29.27 9.87 18.84
CA ASN A 467 -28.94 9.55 17.45
C ASN A 467 -29.74 8.32 16.96
N PRO A 468 -30.62 8.46 15.94
CA PRO A 468 -31.44 7.34 15.45
C PRO A 468 -30.63 6.23 14.75
N ASP A 469 -29.41 6.53 14.28
CA ASP A 469 -28.50 5.55 13.65
C ASP A 469 -27.63 4.79 14.69
N MET A 470 -27.86 5.03 15.98
CA MET A 470 -27.11 4.40 17.06
C MET A 470 -27.76 3.07 17.48
N THR A 471 -26.96 2.01 17.58
CA THR A 471 -27.44 0.65 17.88
C THR A 471 -26.41 -0.09 18.72
N VAL A 472 -26.86 -1.07 19.52
CA VAL A 472 -25.99 -1.94 20.35
C VAL A 472 -24.86 -2.56 19.53
N VAL A 473 -25.17 -3.13 18.36
CA VAL A 473 -24.19 -3.69 17.40
C VAL A 473 -23.12 -2.67 17.01
N ARG A 474 -23.50 -1.40 16.80
CA ARG A 474 -22.58 -0.34 16.39
C ARG A 474 -21.67 0.14 17.51
N VAL A 475 -22.16 0.12 18.76
CA VAL A 475 -21.35 0.37 19.95
C VAL A 475 -20.37 -0.79 20.15
N GLY A 476 -20.88 -2.02 20.23
CA GLY A 476 -20.08 -3.24 20.41
C GLY A 476 -18.98 -3.42 19.37
N ALA A 477 -19.28 -3.18 18.09
CA ALA A 477 -18.28 -3.29 17.01
C ALA A 477 -17.11 -2.30 17.15
N TRP A 478 -17.34 -1.11 17.72
CA TRP A 478 -16.26 -0.16 18.00
C TRP A 478 -15.45 -0.54 19.25
N PHE A 479 -16.08 -1.12 20.28
CA PHE A 479 -15.36 -1.64 21.45
C PHE A 479 -14.51 -2.88 21.10
N LEU A 480 -15.10 -3.87 20.43
CA LEU A 480 -14.38 -5.05 19.92
C LEU A 480 -13.19 -4.65 19.05
N TYR A 481 -13.34 -3.66 18.17
CA TYR A 481 -12.21 -3.09 17.43
C TYR A 481 -11.16 -2.50 18.38
N ALA A 482 -11.55 -1.64 19.32
CA ALA A 482 -10.62 -0.94 20.21
C ALA A 482 -9.82 -1.88 21.12
N GLU A 483 -10.38 -3.02 21.53
CA GLU A 483 -9.68 -4.08 22.30
C GLU A 483 -8.51 -4.69 21.53
N THR A 484 -8.61 -4.83 20.20
CA THR A 484 -7.48 -5.29 19.36
C THR A 484 -6.36 -4.25 19.25
N GLN A 485 -6.64 -2.98 19.53
CA GLN A 485 -5.72 -1.87 19.31
C GLN A 485 -4.83 -1.62 20.53
N THR A 486 -3.86 -2.51 20.73
CA THR A 486 -2.82 -2.51 21.80
C THR A 486 -2.00 -1.21 21.98
N ASN A 487 -2.22 -0.17 21.17
CA ASN A 487 -1.58 1.14 21.27
C ASN A 487 -2.54 2.27 21.70
N LEU A 488 -3.82 1.99 21.98
CA LEU A 488 -4.77 3.01 22.46
C LEU A 488 -4.54 3.30 23.95
N THR A 489 -4.17 4.54 24.28
CA THR A 489 -3.96 5.01 25.66
C THR A 489 -5.28 5.12 26.44
N ASP A 490 -6.38 5.40 25.74
CA ASP A 490 -7.74 5.40 26.26
C ASP A 490 -8.68 4.82 25.18
N PRO A 491 -8.96 3.50 25.21
CA PRO A 491 -9.87 2.86 24.28
C PRO A 491 -11.30 3.39 24.38
N GLN A 492 -11.76 3.75 25.60
CA GLN A 492 -13.14 4.17 25.85
C GLN A 492 -13.38 5.57 25.24
N ALA A 493 -12.51 6.54 25.48
CA ALA A 493 -12.59 7.86 24.87
C ALA A 493 -12.38 7.82 23.35
N TYR A 494 -11.56 6.89 22.83
CA TYR A 494 -11.44 6.65 21.39
C TYR A 494 -12.80 6.23 20.81
N VAL A 495 -13.46 5.23 21.40
CA VAL A 495 -14.76 4.74 20.92
C VAL A 495 -15.85 5.80 21.06
N ILE A 496 -15.95 6.48 22.20
CA ILE A 496 -16.91 7.59 22.40
C ILE A 496 -16.73 8.66 21.31
N LYS A 497 -15.47 9.02 20.98
CA LYS A 497 -15.18 10.00 19.91
C LYS A 497 -15.64 9.51 18.53
N ARG A 498 -15.46 8.23 18.20
CA ARG A 498 -15.93 7.63 16.94
C ARG A 498 -17.46 7.56 16.84
N LEU A 499 -18.12 7.14 17.93
CA LEU A 499 -19.58 7.06 18.00
C LEU A 499 -20.24 8.45 17.90
N LEU A 500 -19.67 9.47 18.57
CA LEU A 500 -20.15 10.85 18.49
C LEU A 500 -19.88 11.51 17.13
N ALA A 501 -18.85 11.08 16.40
CA ALA A 501 -18.60 11.50 15.02
C ALA A 501 -19.53 10.81 13.99
N ASN A 502 -20.36 9.85 14.43
CA ASN A 502 -21.16 8.97 13.58
C ASN A 502 -20.29 8.15 12.59
N ASP A 503 -19.05 7.81 12.97
CA ASP A 503 -18.15 7.00 12.14
C ASP A 503 -18.67 5.54 12.01
N PRO A 504 -18.53 4.88 10.85
CA PRO A 504 -18.87 3.47 10.68
C PRO A 504 -17.76 2.57 11.24
N PRO A 505 -18.07 1.61 12.14
CA PRO A 505 -17.10 0.60 12.58
C PRO A 505 -16.70 -0.36 11.44
N PRO A 506 -15.54 -1.04 11.51
CA PRO A 506 -15.10 -1.94 10.45
C PRO A 506 -15.99 -3.19 10.35
N ALA A 507 -16.21 -3.67 9.12
CA ALA A 507 -17.26 -4.66 8.82
C ALA A 507 -17.09 -6.01 9.53
N GLU A 508 -15.86 -6.45 9.78
CA GLU A 508 -15.55 -7.69 10.52
C GLU A 508 -16.04 -7.62 11.98
N PHE A 509 -15.77 -6.51 12.70
CA PHE A 509 -16.27 -6.30 14.05
C PHE A 509 -17.79 -6.05 14.09
N VAL A 510 -18.40 -5.58 12.99
CA VAL A 510 -19.87 -5.53 12.85
C VAL A 510 -20.48 -6.92 12.67
N ALA A 511 -19.75 -7.89 12.12
CA ALA A 511 -20.18 -9.29 12.12
C ALA A 511 -20.02 -9.91 13.52
N PHE A 512 -18.87 -9.71 14.17
CA PHE A 512 -18.63 -10.21 15.54
C PHE A 512 -19.63 -9.65 16.56
N ALA A 513 -19.96 -8.35 16.48
CA ALA A 513 -20.97 -7.70 17.33
C ALA A 513 -22.44 -8.09 17.00
N ARG A 514 -22.65 -9.09 16.13
CA ARG A 514 -23.97 -9.73 15.86
C ARG A 514 -24.00 -11.21 16.24
N LEU A 515 -22.89 -11.80 16.64
CA LEU A 515 -22.85 -13.17 17.16
C LEU A 515 -23.54 -13.22 18.52
N ASP A 516 -24.26 -14.29 18.79
CA ASP A 516 -24.88 -14.53 20.10
C ASP A 516 -23.91 -15.22 21.07
N ASP A 517 -24.24 -15.19 22.36
CA ASP A 517 -23.42 -15.74 23.44
C ASP A 517 -23.11 -17.25 23.22
N ALA A 518 -24.02 -17.97 22.56
CA ALA A 518 -23.83 -19.36 22.18
C ALA A 518 -22.74 -19.53 21.11
N THR A 519 -22.72 -18.68 20.08
CA THR A 519 -21.68 -18.67 19.05
C THR A 519 -20.34 -18.19 19.61
N TRP A 520 -20.33 -17.19 20.49
CA TRP A 520 -19.11 -16.78 21.20
C TRP A 520 -18.54 -17.93 22.04
N SER A 521 -19.38 -18.63 22.83
CA SER A 521 -18.92 -19.78 23.62
C SER A 521 -18.45 -20.96 22.76
N LEU A 522 -19.09 -21.21 21.61
CA LEU A 522 -18.61 -22.19 20.61
C LEU A 522 -17.25 -21.79 20.03
N PHE A 523 -17.01 -20.51 19.78
CA PHE A 523 -15.75 -20.00 19.27
C PHE A 523 -14.64 -20.13 20.33
N GLU A 524 -14.88 -19.69 21.57
CA GLU A 524 -13.93 -19.83 22.68
C GLU A 524 -13.56 -21.29 22.95
N THR A 525 -14.55 -22.19 23.04
CA THR A 525 -14.31 -23.62 23.29
C THR A 525 -13.60 -24.31 22.12
N THR A 526 -13.92 -23.94 20.87
CA THR A 526 -13.20 -24.46 19.70
C THR A 526 -11.75 -23.98 19.66
N ALA A 527 -11.50 -22.69 19.95
CA ALA A 527 -10.13 -22.17 20.01
C ALA A 527 -9.31 -22.74 21.17
N ALA A 528 -9.94 -23.02 22.32
CA ALA A 528 -9.30 -23.75 23.42
C ALA A 528 -8.89 -25.17 22.99
N ALA A 529 -9.82 -25.94 22.41
CA ALA A 529 -9.53 -27.29 21.92
C ALA A 529 -8.43 -27.31 20.87
N LEU A 530 -8.43 -26.37 19.91
CA LEU A 530 -7.40 -26.25 18.88
C LEU A 530 -6.02 -25.86 19.46
N ARG A 531 -5.97 -24.99 20.49
CA ARG A 531 -4.72 -24.65 21.20
C ARG A 531 -4.17 -25.83 22.00
N GLU A 532 -5.04 -26.65 22.58
CA GLU A 532 -4.69 -27.81 23.41
C GLU A 532 -4.51 -29.12 22.59
N GLY A 533 -4.63 -29.04 21.26
CA GLY A 533 -4.54 -30.18 20.35
C GLY A 533 -5.65 -31.23 20.54
N GLN A 534 -6.74 -30.87 21.21
CA GLN A 534 -7.85 -31.76 21.54
C GLN A 534 -8.82 -31.93 20.36
N PRO A 535 -9.50 -33.09 20.24
CA PRO A 535 -10.59 -33.26 19.28
C PRO A 535 -11.74 -32.29 19.58
N LEU A 536 -12.37 -31.78 18.53
CA LEU A 536 -13.47 -30.83 18.67
C LEU A 536 -14.70 -31.51 19.28
N SER A 537 -15.19 -30.99 20.41
CA SER A 537 -16.41 -31.48 21.06
C SER A 537 -17.68 -31.15 20.27
N THR A 538 -17.63 -30.13 19.43
CA THR A 538 -18.72 -29.68 18.55
C THR A 538 -18.11 -29.17 17.24
N ALA A 539 -18.70 -29.52 16.10
CA ALA A 539 -18.26 -29.00 14.80
C ALA A 539 -18.80 -27.58 14.58
N ILE A 540 -17.96 -26.64 14.16
CA ILE A 540 -18.40 -25.31 13.73
C ILE A 540 -19.23 -25.44 12.44
N PRO A 541 -20.45 -24.87 12.37
CA PRO A 541 -21.25 -24.82 11.14
C PRO A 541 -20.45 -24.23 9.97
N SER A 542 -20.58 -24.79 8.77
CA SER A 542 -19.75 -24.40 7.61
C SER A 542 -19.85 -22.92 7.23
N GLU A 543 -21.03 -22.32 7.45
CA GLU A 543 -21.31 -20.89 7.31
C GLU A 543 -20.59 -19.98 8.32
N LEU A 544 -20.17 -20.53 9.46
CA LEU A 544 -19.42 -19.83 10.51
C LEU A 544 -17.90 -20.09 10.45
N ILE A 545 -17.40 -21.02 9.64
CA ILE A 545 -15.96 -21.35 9.58
C ILE A 545 -15.10 -20.14 9.20
N GLU A 546 -15.50 -19.35 8.20
CA GLU A 546 -14.72 -18.16 7.79
C GLU A 546 -14.79 -17.05 8.85
N THR A 547 -15.93 -16.89 9.53
CA THR A 547 -16.09 -15.97 10.66
C THR A 547 -15.21 -16.40 11.84
N PHE A 548 -15.17 -17.69 12.16
CA PHE A 548 -14.30 -18.25 13.19
C PHE A 548 -12.83 -18.10 12.83
N VAL A 549 -12.41 -18.41 11.60
CA VAL A 549 -11.01 -18.28 11.17
C VAL A 549 -10.56 -16.81 11.26
N SER A 550 -11.41 -15.85 10.87
CA SER A 550 -11.11 -14.43 11.04
C SER A 550 -11.09 -13.98 12.50
N TRP A 551 -11.95 -14.54 13.35
CA TRP A 551 -11.98 -14.26 14.78
C TRP A 551 -10.76 -14.86 15.51
N ALA A 552 -10.37 -16.07 15.15
CA ALA A 552 -9.27 -16.83 15.75
C ALA A 552 -7.89 -16.27 15.38
N ASP A 553 -7.74 -15.66 14.20
CA ASP A 553 -6.58 -14.83 13.83
C ASP A 553 -6.46 -13.64 14.81
N ILE A 554 -7.56 -12.88 14.96
CA ILE A 554 -7.61 -11.59 15.67
C ILE A 554 -7.55 -11.74 17.21
N TYR A 555 -8.26 -12.71 17.78
CA TYR A 555 -8.43 -12.87 19.24
C TYR A 555 -7.74 -14.12 19.80
N ALA A 556 -7.56 -15.18 18.99
CA ALA A 556 -6.97 -16.44 19.46
C ALA A 556 -5.50 -16.65 19.08
N ASN A 557 -4.91 -15.83 18.19
CA ASN A 557 -3.59 -16.02 17.58
C ASN A 557 -3.42 -17.43 16.95
N LEU A 558 -4.46 -17.95 16.29
CA LEU A 558 -4.41 -19.23 15.58
C LEU A 558 -4.18 -19.02 14.08
N GLU A 559 -3.23 -19.75 13.49
CA GLU A 559 -2.81 -19.58 12.10
C GLU A 559 -3.99 -19.82 11.11
N PRO A 560 -4.37 -18.85 10.27
CA PRO A 560 -5.61 -18.93 9.47
C PRO A 560 -5.63 -20.04 8.42
N ILE A 561 -4.47 -20.54 8.00
CA ILE A 561 -4.36 -21.63 7.02
C ILE A 561 -4.58 -22.99 7.70
N GLU A 562 -3.92 -23.20 8.84
CA GLU A 562 -3.99 -24.45 9.61
C GLU A 562 -5.37 -24.61 10.26
N THR A 563 -5.89 -23.53 10.84
CA THR A 563 -7.24 -23.47 11.43
C THR A 563 -8.32 -23.84 10.40
N ARG A 564 -8.24 -23.27 9.19
CA ARG A 564 -9.17 -23.60 8.08
C ARG A 564 -8.98 -25.05 7.60
N TYR A 565 -7.75 -25.56 7.58
CA TYR A 565 -7.49 -26.95 7.19
C TYR A 565 -8.06 -27.97 8.19
N LEU A 566 -7.92 -27.71 9.50
CA LEU A 566 -8.45 -28.57 10.55
C LEU A 566 -9.99 -28.58 10.57
N LEU A 567 -10.63 -27.41 10.44
CA LEU A 567 -12.10 -27.28 10.41
C LEU A 567 -12.74 -27.81 9.11
N ALA A 568 -11.97 -27.94 8.03
CA ALA A 568 -12.43 -28.53 6.78
C ALA A 568 -12.43 -30.08 6.78
N GLN A 569 -11.91 -30.72 7.83
CA GLN A 569 -11.95 -32.18 7.98
C GLN A 569 -13.29 -32.62 8.60
N PRO A 570 -13.89 -33.74 8.16
CA PRO A 570 -15.10 -34.24 8.78
C PRO A 570 -14.79 -34.75 10.20
N LEU A 571 -15.66 -34.39 11.16
CA LEU A 571 -15.55 -34.81 12.57
C LEU A 571 -15.40 -36.34 12.73
N SER A 572 -15.98 -37.12 11.81
CA SER A 572 -15.83 -38.57 11.77
C SER A 572 -14.38 -39.03 11.50
N ALA A 573 -13.59 -38.30 10.71
CA ALA A 573 -12.17 -38.61 10.51
C ALA A 573 -11.31 -38.24 11.74
N GLN A 574 -11.67 -37.15 12.42
CA GLN A 574 -11.03 -36.73 13.67
C GLN A 574 -11.27 -37.77 14.80
N LEU A 575 -12.45 -38.40 14.84
CA LEU A 575 -12.77 -39.48 15.80
C LEU A 575 -12.30 -40.87 15.34
N GLN A 576 -12.27 -41.16 14.03
CA GLN A 576 -11.76 -42.44 13.51
C GLN A 576 -10.24 -42.59 13.67
N ALA A 577 -9.50 -41.50 13.90
CA ALA A 577 -8.07 -41.54 14.22
C ALA A 577 -7.77 -42.39 15.47
N GLU A 578 -8.66 -42.42 16.47
CA GLU A 578 -8.50 -43.25 17.67
C GLU A 578 -8.91 -44.71 17.44
N GLN A 579 -10.01 -44.96 16.72
CA GLN A 579 -10.55 -46.31 16.55
C GLN A 579 -9.83 -47.16 15.49
N GLY A 580 -8.98 -46.54 14.64
CA GLY A 580 -8.18 -47.26 13.65
C GLY A 580 -6.93 -47.97 14.21
N GLN A 581 -6.43 -47.59 15.39
CA GLN A 581 -5.17 -48.10 15.93
C GLN A 581 -5.33 -49.35 16.81
N LEU A 582 -5.79 -50.46 16.22
CA LEU A 582 -5.72 -51.76 16.91
C LEU A 582 -5.41 -52.98 16.00
N ASP A 583 -5.21 -52.80 14.69
CA ASP A 583 -4.63 -53.87 13.86
C ASP A 583 -3.71 -53.33 12.75
N SER A 584 -2.45 -53.80 12.78
CA SER A 584 -1.33 -53.46 11.86
C SER A 584 -0.91 -51.97 11.76
N GLN A 585 0.12 -51.60 12.53
CA GLN A 585 0.80 -50.28 12.63
C GLN A 585 -0.01 -49.18 13.35
N PRO A 586 0.59 -48.08 13.87
CA PRO A 586 2.02 -47.76 13.99
C PRO A 586 2.69 -48.38 15.25
N ILE A 587 3.12 -47.73 16.35
CA ILE A 587 3.03 -46.37 16.91
C ILE A 587 4.44 -45.92 17.37
N ALA A 588 4.76 -44.63 17.25
CA ALA A 588 5.88 -43.99 17.95
C ALA A 588 5.37 -42.73 18.67
N ALA A 589 5.60 -42.62 19.98
CA ALA A 589 5.11 -41.51 20.78
C ALA A 589 6.06 -41.14 21.93
N SER A 590 6.54 -39.90 21.91
CA SER A 590 6.94 -39.14 23.09
C SER A 590 7.08 -37.66 22.72
N GLY A 591 6.31 -36.80 23.40
CA GLY A 591 6.71 -35.40 23.52
C GLY A 591 7.98 -35.35 24.36
N ASP A 592 9.04 -34.73 23.84
CA ASP A 592 10.34 -34.68 24.51
C ASP A 592 10.31 -33.55 25.56
N PRO A 593 10.32 -33.85 26.88
CA PRO A 593 10.21 -32.82 27.92
C PRO A 593 11.41 -31.84 27.92
N ALA A 594 12.52 -32.19 27.27
CA ALA A 594 13.61 -31.25 27.03
C ALA A 594 13.20 -30.09 26.10
N ARG A 595 12.27 -30.31 25.15
CA ARG A 595 11.79 -29.28 24.23
C ARG A 595 10.89 -28.26 24.91
N ASP A 596 10.01 -28.69 25.81
CA ASP A 596 9.13 -27.78 26.55
C ASP A 596 9.93 -26.92 27.55
N LEU A 597 10.91 -27.52 28.23
CA LEU A 597 11.91 -26.79 29.02
C LEU A 597 12.67 -25.74 28.16
N ALA A 598 13.06 -26.10 26.95
CA ALA A 598 13.78 -25.21 26.05
C ALA A 598 12.93 -24.02 25.58
N ARG A 599 11.65 -24.22 25.22
CA ARG A 599 10.76 -23.10 24.85
C ARG A 599 10.60 -22.11 26.00
N ASN A 600 10.50 -22.59 27.23
CA ASN A 600 10.39 -21.74 28.42
C ASN A 600 11.67 -20.92 28.65
N LEU A 601 12.84 -21.57 28.67
CA LEU A 601 14.15 -20.90 28.77
C LEU A 601 14.38 -19.86 27.66
N TRP A 602 13.87 -20.12 26.45
CA TRP A 602 13.93 -19.16 25.34
C TRP A 602 13.00 -17.96 25.53
N SER A 603 11.77 -18.19 26.03
CA SER A 603 10.84 -17.10 26.35
C SER A 603 11.41 -16.15 27.41
N ASP A 604 11.99 -16.70 28.47
CA ASP A 604 12.67 -15.93 29.52
C ASP A 604 13.91 -15.20 28.99
N ALA A 605 14.70 -15.83 28.12
CA ALA A 605 15.83 -15.18 27.46
C ALA A 605 15.38 -14.03 26.54
N LEU A 606 14.30 -14.19 25.77
CA LEU A 606 13.69 -13.12 24.97
C LEU A 606 13.21 -11.97 25.85
N ALA A 607 12.53 -12.26 26.96
CA ALA A 607 12.09 -11.25 27.93
C ALA A 607 13.26 -10.55 28.65
N HIS A 608 14.44 -11.17 28.72
CA HIS A 608 15.67 -10.53 29.18
C HIS A 608 16.29 -9.64 28.08
N LEU A 609 16.41 -10.16 26.85
CA LEU A 609 16.96 -9.46 25.69
C LEU A 609 16.15 -8.21 25.30
N GLN A 610 14.82 -8.26 25.38
CA GLN A 610 13.93 -7.13 25.09
C GLN A 610 14.23 -5.89 25.95
N ARG A 611 14.75 -6.08 27.17
CA ARG A 611 15.13 -5.01 28.09
C ARG A 611 16.53 -4.44 27.83
N GLN A 612 17.33 -5.06 26.95
CA GLN A 612 18.72 -4.68 26.67
C GLN A 612 18.93 -3.99 25.31
N MET A 613 17.89 -3.87 24.47
CA MET A 613 17.99 -3.29 23.13
C MET A 613 16.74 -2.48 22.76
N THR A 614 16.77 -1.79 21.61
CA THR A 614 15.61 -1.01 21.15
C THR A 614 14.45 -1.93 20.76
N LYS A 615 13.22 -1.46 20.96
CA LYS A 615 12.00 -2.17 20.54
C LYS A 615 12.06 -2.56 19.05
N GLN A 616 12.54 -1.66 18.18
CA GLN A 616 12.69 -1.93 16.75
C GLN A 616 13.70 -3.06 16.47
N THR A 617 14.81 -3.13 17.21
CA THR A 617 15.78 -4.23 17.10
C THR A 617 15.15 -5.56 17.54
N PHE A 618 14.44 -5.57 18.67
CA PHE A 618 13.82 -6.78 19.19
C PHE A 618 12.67 -7.29 18.31
N ASP A 619 11.71 -6.42 17.96
CA ASP A 619 10.54 -6.76 17.13
C ASP A 619 10.94 -7.26 15.73
N THR A 620 12.08 -6.80 15.17
CA THR A 620 12.55 -7.19 13.83
C THR A 620 13.30 -8.53 13.83
N TRP A 621 14.15 -8.79 14.83
CA TRP A 621 15.15 -9.85 14.75
C TRP A 621 15.02 -10.98 15.78
N LEU A 622 14.44 -10.71 16.95
CA LEU A 622 14.34 -11.71 18.04
C LEU A 622 12.92 -12.22 18.26
N LYS A 623 11.94 -11.31 18.24
CA LYS A 623 10.53 -11.65 18.42
C LYS A 623 9.99 -12.74 17.48
N PRO A 624 10.39 -12.86 16.19
CA PRO A 624 9.89 -13.92 15.33
C PRO A 624 10.66 -15.24 15.46
N THR A 625 11.62 -15.37 16.40
CA THR A 625 12.52 -16.54 16.48
C THR A 625 12.07 -17.58 17.51
N GLU A 626 12.21 -18.85 17.15
CA GLU A 626 11.66 -20.00 17.89
C GLU A 626 12.71 -21.09 18.10
N VAL A 627 12.57 -21.90 19.14
CA VAL A 627 13.46 -23.05 19.37
C VAL A 627 13.02 -24.25 18.55
N LEU A 628 13.92 -24.80 17.73
CA LEU A 628 13.70 -26.03 16.97
C LEU A 628 14.19 -27.26 17.72
N ASP A 629 15.31 -27.16 18.44
CA ASP A 629 15.83 -28.23 19.30
C ASP A 629 16.74 -27.67 20.41
N TYR A 630 16.94 -28.44 21.48
CA TYR A 630 17.87 -28.12 22.57
C TYR A 630 18.48 -29.40 23.15
N ARG A 631 19.78 -29.61 22.92
CA ARG A 631 20.52 -30.81 23.34
C ARG A 631 21.97 -30.44 23.66
N ASP A 632 22.60 -31.15 24.60
CA ASP A 632 24.00 -30.97 25.00
C ASP A 632 24.44 -29.51 25.30
N ARG A 633 23.51 -28.70 25.85
CA ARG A 633 23.64 -27.25 26.12
C ARG A 633 23.79 -26.35 24.88
N GLU A 634 23.40 -26.84 23.70
CA GLU A 634 23.27 -26.03 22.48
C GLU A 634 21.78 -25.85 22.11
N PHE A 635 21.35 -24.59 21.98
CA PHE A 635 20.05 -24.22 21.42
C PHE A 635 20.13 -24.11 19.90
N VAL A 636 19.19 -24.74 19.19
CA VAL A 636 18.98 -24.57 17.75
C VAL A 636 17.76 -23.67 17.54
N ILE A 637 17.97 -22.49 16.95
CA ILE A 637 16.96 -21.41 16.87
C ILE A 637 16.62 -21.09 15.42
N ASP A 638 15.32 -21.08 15.09
CA ASP A 638 14.80 -20.65 13.80
C ASP A 638 14.93 -19.13 13.64
N ALA A 639 15.71 -18.69 12.67
CA ALA A 639 15.85 -17.27 12.35
C ALA A 639 14.78 -16.76 11.37
N LYS A 640 13.87 -17.61 10.87
CA LYS A 640 12.83 -17.34 9.86
C LYS A 640 13.32 -16.86 8.47
N SER A 641 14.58 -16.46 8.32
CA SER A 641 15.21 -16.13 7.03
C SER A 641 16.74 -16.23 7.09
N ALA A 642 17.38 -16.45 5.94
CA ALA A 642 18.85 -16.49 5.85
C ALA A 642 19.52 -15.16 6.26
N PHE A 643 18.87 -14.02 6.00
CA PHE A 643 19.36 -12.69 6.37
C PHE A 643 19.29 -12.46 7.89
N ALA A 644 18.18 -12.88 8.53
CA ALA A 644 18.09 -12.85 9.99
C ALA A 644 19.03 -13.85 10.66
N LYS A 645 19.27 -15.03 10.05
CA LYS A 645 20.27 -15.97 10.55
C LYS A 645 21.65 -15.31 10.62
N ASP A 646 22.14 -14.77 9.50
CA ASP A 646 23.45 -14.11 9.45
C ASP A 646 23.52 -12.89 10.39
N TRP A 647 22.47 -12.09 10.46
CA TRP A 647 22.41 -10.93 11.35
C TRP A 647 22.45 -11.32 12.84
N LEU A 648 21.74 -12.38 13.24
CA LEU A 648 21.74 -12.90 14.61
C LEU A 648 23.09 -13.54 14.97
N GLU A 649 23.64 -14.37 14.08
CA GLU A 649 24.95 -15.01 14.24
C GLU A 649 26.07 -13.97 14.35
N ASN A 650 26.06 -12.91 13.53
CA ASN A 650 27.13 -11.90 13.53
C ASN A 650 26.98 -10.83 14.62
N ARG A 651 25.76 -10.45 15.04
CA ARG A 651 25.54 -9.30 15.95
C ARG A 651 25.01 -9.64 17.34
N LEU A 652 24.16 -10.66 17.50
CA LEU A 652 23.49 -10.93 18.78
C LEU A 652 23.90 -12.23 19.46
N ILE A 653 24.53 -13.20 18.78
CA ILE A 653 24.84 -14.53 19.33
C ILE A 653 25.41 -14.49 20.75
N LYS A 654 26.42 -13.65 21.02
CA LYS A 654 27.05 -13.51 22.35
C LYS A 654 26.10 -12.94 23.41
N THR A 655 25.24 -12.00 23.02
CA THR A 655 24.23 -11.39 23.90
C THR A 655 23.14 -12.41 24.23
N ILE A 656 22.78 -13.25 23.26
CA ILE A 656 21.77 -14.31 23.39
C ILE A 656 22.32 -15.46 24.25
N GLU A 657 23.55 -15.91 24.00
CA GLU A 657 24.26 -16.89 24.84
C GLU A 657 24.41 -16.39 26.28
N ALA A 658 24.75 -15.10 26.48
CA ALA A 658 24.80 -14.50 27.80
C ALA A 658 23.41 -14.42 28.48
N ALA A 659 22.35 -14.11 27.73
CA ALA A 659 20.99 -14.09 28.26
C ALA A 659 20.51 -15.49 28.66
N LEU A 660 20.67 -16.49 27.80
CA LEU A 660 20.35 -17.90 28.10
C LEU A 660 21.17 -18.43 29.27
N THR A 661 22.48 -18.17 29.31
CA THR A 661 23.36 -18.55 30.42
C THR A 661 22.92 -17.90 31.74
N SER A 662 22.47 -16.64 31.71
CA SER A 662 21.95 -15.93 32.87
C SER A 662 20.56 -16.40 33.33
N VAL A 663 19.77 -17.02 32.45
CA VAL A 663 18.43 -17.56 32.75
C VAL A 663 18.51 -19.00 33.25
N ALA A 664 19.32 -19.85 32.61
CA ALA A 664 19.49 -21.25 32.99
C ALA A 664 20.48 -21.46 34.16
N GLY A 665 21.34 -20.50 34.45
CA GLY A 665 22.37 -20.60 35.51
C GLY A 665 23.61 -21.41 35.14
N GLU A 666 23.68 -21.95 33.92
CA GLU A 666 24.83 -22.68 33.39
C GLU A 666 25.16 -22.27 31.93
N PRO A 667 26.41 -22.45 31.46
CA PRO A 667 26.83 -21.96 30.14
C PRO A 667 26.11 -22.65 28.98
N ILE A 668 25.39 -21.88 28.18
CA ILE A 668 24.64 -22.33 27.00
C ILE A 668 25.23 -21.73 25.72
N ARG A 669 25.25 -22.54 24.65
CA ARG A 669 25.61 -22.13 23.29
C ARG A 669 24.39 -21.98 22.41
N VAL A 670 24.50 -21.20 21.34
CA VAL A 670 23.41 -20.96 20.39
C VAL A 670 23.88 -21.18 18.95
N ARG A 671 23.06 -21.84 18.14
CA ARG A 671 23.24 -22.01 16.69
C ARG A 671 21.92 -21.70 15.97
N PHE A 672 21.98 -20.97 14.87
CA PHE A 672 20.77 -20.60 14.13
C PHE A 672 20.53 -21.54 12.95
N ALA A 673 19.27 -21.75 12.61
CA ALA A 673 18.81 -22.64 11.54
C ALA A 673 17.72 -21.95 10.70
N LEU A 674 17.31 -22.65 9.64
CA LEU A 674 16.23 -22.24 8.73
C LEU A 674 15.17 -23.35 8.67
N PRO A 675 13.90 -23.03 8.36
CA PRO A 675 12.80 -24.00 8.41
C PRO A 675 12.99 -25.25 7.54
N GLU A 676 13.77 -25.17 6.45
CA GLU A 676 14.06 -26.30 5.54
C GLU A 676 15.27 -27.15 5.96
N GLN A 677 15.88 -26.93 7.13
CA GLN A 677 17.10 -27.64 7.59
C GLN A 677 16.98 -28.36 8.94
N VAL A 678 15.77 -28.58 9.43
CA VAL A 678 15.46 -29.60 10.44
C VAL A 678 14.49 -30.59 9.78
N GLY A 679 14.86 -31.88 9.76
CA GLY A 679 14.21 -32.92 8.96
C GLY A 679 13.25 -33.81 9.73
#